data_AF-A0A6C7EJ39-F1
#
_entry.id   AF-A0A6C7EJ39-F1
#
_cell.length_a   1.000
_cell.length_b   1.000
_cell.length_c   1.000
_cell.angle_alpha   90.00
_cell.angle_beta   90.00
_cell.angle_gamma   90.00
#
_symmetry.space_group_name_H-M   'P 1'
#
loop_
_entity.id
_entity.type
_entity.pdbx_description
1 polymer ?
#
loop_
_entity_poly.entity_id
_entity_poly.type
_entity_poly.pdbx_seq_one_letter_code
_entity_poly.pdbx_strand_id
1 'polypeptide(L)'
;MATQQRSHKLPRIGAATAITVAGGTVMIGGQPVVAADLVVTTDSGVFDGTGGDPDGADDELSLADAVYAANQTPDLDTITFAIPGPGPHVIDVAGALPWIMEDLVITGPGADQLTLTNSNGSAIYVYNEADVTLSGFTISAPALGGVPAMGIDVVEGGITTIRDVDIDQVDRGVWVENSGAAVFEVIIENVTVDDASTFAVDIGDAQMLSVDGLTITNSTAGVFLLATATASITGLDVTGGLSGLYASHVDDLDLDGATIDGATTSAVFALDTADTAISGVTITGGNNGVVVDSTAPGVGVVAVSDSVFSGQAGTSIDVNQIAELDVDTTTIDTPGAVGVDASTVTTLTITESDVTESHEAAVRLVNVDSADLADVTAVRTLGGLAANAGAVFGNGVASFDLADVTVSGATGGAVVVAGSGTVTATGLELTGNDNGVRLKGPGGSVTDSVISGNTFAGMTTSTGTETLSITNTEISDNGTVGVYLADTGPMEADGVTIERNGLVDASPLGGVHFAGDATPDVSRIVNSTISGNEGGLGGGVSVDDSDSIVLLHTVTLEGNSAPFGDALAIRGDVDGGGEINVGNSSITGHTGVASELFASQNGLIQMYGSTIDANAGSSVVESVGDGDVAVQLSEITSNDASASLIRASGGAVDIDTSTVTDNTARTLVEAEGSGAVNVTQSTLTQNTAVDALVAADTSGAVELAFATVTDNSLTDAASTVFEHDGSGVFQVDSSILAGNTVLGWVDAPLAAPDPEVDYSLIPVVSGSDVDGANNIVTDDPELGPLQNNDGPTPTMLPDKGSPAIDAANPTPPDPPSSDQRGLEREVNGRSDIGSVERQLSPFVIGLPPARVLETRTGPTYKTIDGEDEGIGRRTNGQETMLQIAGRAGVPADAEAVVINVTGVDPDGVGFVTVHPCLVNPPLASSLNFRGDVDSGNEIVAELTADGKLCLFNRGVTDLVVDVVGYVPNDSRYSPVGPARLLDTRDTGATIDGLFEKGGTRLSDTELELDVAGRGGVSSDATAVVINVTAVKPTGIGYVTVHPCLPTEPNAASLNFEAGVNRGNEIVAELDDDGKLCLYTWGSAELIVDVVGQLTDENTYDTVPPARLYETRSAPNGTIDDRQEDQGRLDAREVVTVEAAGRAGVPADAKGVVVNTTAIRTANRGFLTVWDCTGTMPLAASLNYTTGEIVGNELVVELNADGEFCVFSNRATDLTVDVVGYLS
;
A
#
# COMPACT_ATOMS: atom_id res chain seq x y z
N MET A 1 7.07 61.38 34.92
CA MET A 1 7.15 62.78 35.37
C MET A 1 6.83 62.82 36.86
N ALA A 2 7.52 63.71 37.59
CA ALA A 2 7.13 64.32 38.86
C ALA A 2 6.84 63.43 40.10
N THR A 3 7.86 63.37 40.95
CA THR A 3 7.76 63.48 42.41
C THR A 3 6.67 64.47 42.86
N GLN A 4 5.52 63.96 43.30
CA GLN A 4 4.62 64.60 44.26
C GLN A 4 3.77 63.51 44.94
N GLN A 5 4.31 62.87 45.99
CA GLN A 5 3.44 62.30 47.03
C GLN A 5 2.66 63.47 47.65
N ARG A 6 1.42 63.66 47.23
CA ARG A 6 0.50 64.59 47.90
C ARG A 6 0.00 63.89 49.15
N SER A 7 0.56 64.27 50.30
CA SER A 7 -0.10 64.04 51.58
C SER A 7 -1.39 64.87 51.60
N HIS A 8 -2.50 64.32 51.14
CA HIS A 8 -3.82 64.88 51.41
C HIS A 8 -4.28 64.39 52.78
N LYS A 9 -3.72 64.99 53.83
CA LYS A 9 -4.44 65.11 55.10
C LYS A 9 -5.66 65.99 54.82
N LEU A 10 -6.85 65.39 54.83
CA LEU A 10 -8.11 66.12 54.74
C LEU A 10 -8.22 67.19 55.85
N PRO A 11 -8.81 68.36 55.55
CA PRO A 11 -9.13 69.36 56.55
C PRO A 11 -10.25 68.83 57.45
N ARG A 12 -10.00 68.79 58.76
CA ARG A 12 -11.06 68.63 59.77
C ARG A 12 -12.12 69.72 59.55
N ILE A 13 -13.32 69.34 59.15
CA ILE A 13 -14.48 70.23 59.16
C ILE A 13 -14.75 70.64 60.60
N GLY A 14 -14.78 71.95 60.83
CA GLY A 14 -14.90 72.57 62.14
C GLY A 14 -16.36 72.85 62.53
N ALA A 15 -16.77 72.22 63.63
CA ALA A 15 -17.66 72.70 64.69
C ALA A 15 -19.17 72.90 64.43
N ALA A 16 -19.96 71.90 64.87
CA ALA A 16 -21.11 71.95 65.82
C ALA A 16 -21.99 70.73 65.51
N THR A 17 -22.04 69.65 66.30
CA THR A 17 -22.76 69.49 67.57
C THR A 17 -22.11 68.34 68.38
N ALA A 18 -22.34 68.25 69.69
CA ALA A 18 -21.55 67.44 70.63
C ALA A 18 -21.61 65.92 70.41
N ILE A 19 -20.62 65.36 69.72
CA ILE A 19 -20.27 63.94 69.77
C ILE A 19 -19.56 63.67 71.10
N THR A 20 -20.12 62.81 71.95
CA THR A 20 -19.49 62.39 73.21
C THR A 20 -19.43 60.87 73.26
N VAL A 21 -18.24 60.28 73.39
CA VAL A 21 -18.06 58.84 73.61
C VAL A 21 -18.23 58.57 75.10
N ALA A 22 -19.29 57.87 75.49
CA ALA A 22 -19.53 57.44 76.86
C ALA A 22 -19.71 55.91 76.91
N GLY A 23 -18.75 55.21 77.51
CA GLY A 23 -18.87 53.76 77.72
C GLY A 23 -18.63 52.86 76.51
N GLY A 24 -18.07 53.38 75.41
CA GLY A 24 -17.78 52.61 74.18
C GLY A 24 -18.79 52.81 73.06
N THR A 25 -19.77 53.71 73.21
CA THR A 25 -20.80 54.00 72.19
C THR A 25 -20.69 55.46 71.75
N VAL A 26 -20.66 55.71 70.43
CA VAL A 26 -20.68 57.05 69.83
C VAL A 26 -22.09 57.61 69.95
N MET A 27 -22.23 58.89 70.33
CA MET A 27 -23.53 59.53 70.54
C MET A 27 -23.71 60.71 69.60
N ILE A 28 -24.77 60.73 68.78
CA ILE A 28 -25.21 61.89 67.98
C ILE A 28 -26.53 62.38 68.60
N GLY A 29 -26.67 63.69 68.85
CA GLY A 29 -27.88 64.25 69.50
C GLY A 29 -28.16 63.79 70.94
N GLY A 30 -27.30 62.96 71.56
CA GLY A 30 -27.51 62.40 72.90
C GLY A 30 -28.10 60.98 72.93
N GLN A 31 -28.21 60.30 71.79
CA GLN A 31 -28.60 58.89 71.67
C GLN A 31 -27.41 58.01 71.22
N PRO A 32 -27.31 56.73 71.67
CA PRO A 32 -26.30 55.82 71.19
C PRO A 32 -26.53 55.45 69.73
N VAL A 33 -25.51 55.65 68.89
CA VAL A 33 -25.51 55.20 67.51
C VAL A 33 -25.37 53.68 67.52
N VAL A 34 -26.44 53.00 67.13
CA VAL A 34 -26.40 51.59 66.72
C VAL A 34 -26.67 51.64 65.23
N ALA A 35 -25.62 51.84 64.45
CA ALA A 35 -25.74 51.80 63.00
C ALA A 35 -25.88 50.31 62.61
N ALA A 36 -26.87 50.07 61.75
CA ALA A 36 -27.17 48.78 61.15
C ALA A 36 -28.03 49.03 59.89
N ASP A 37 -28.99 49.98 59.96
CA ASP A 37 -29.87 50.39 58.85
C ASP A 37 -30.17 51.90 58.89
N LEU A 38 -29.52 52.68 58.01
CA LEU A 38 -29.71 54.13 57.83
C LEU A 38 -30.61 54.39 56.61
N VAL A 39 -31.57 55.32 56.74
CA VAL A 39 -32.51 55.66 55.65
C VAL A 39 -32.42 57.14 55.34
N VAL A 40 -31.89 57.50 54.18
CA VAL A 40 -31.80 58.87 53.67
C VAL A 40 -33.21 59.34 53.28
N THR A 41 -33.67 60.44 53.86
CA THR A 41 -35.04 60.96 53.70
C THR A 41 -35.12 62.32 53.02
N THR A 42 -33.99 62.92 52.63
CA THR A 42 -33.93 64.22 51.94
C THR A 42 -33.05 64.15 50.70
N ASP A 43 -33.29 65.05 49.74
CA ASP A 43 -32.47 65.23 48.53
C ASP A 43 -31.26 66.15 48.76
N SER A 44 -31.07 66.65 49.99
CA SER A 44 -29.86 67.34 50.40
C SER A 44 -28.66 66.39 50.47
N GLY A 45 -27.56 66.74 49.79
CA GLY A 45 -26.25 66.09 49.94
C GLY A 45 -25.31 66.79 50.92
N VAL A 46 -25.78 67.83 51.63
CA VAL A 46 -24.97 68.63 52.54
C VAL A 46 -24.95 68.02 53.95
N PHE A 47 -23.75 67.84 54.50
CA PHE A 47 -23.56 67.47 55.91
C PHE A 47 -24.01 68.62 56.84
N ASP A 48 -25.05 68.41 57.65
CA ASP A 48 -25.54 69.42 58.60
C ASP A 48 -25.41 69.00 60.08
N GLY A 49 -25.03 67.75 60.33
CA GLY A 49 -24.75 67.24 61.67
C GLY A 49 -25.98 67.12 62.58
N THR A 50 -27.20 67.15 62.02
CA THR A 50 -28.46 67.05 62.78
C THR A 50 -28.85 65.62 63.14
N GLY A 51 -28.33 64.61 62.43
CA GLY A 51 -28.46 63.17 62.76
C GLY A 51 -29.86 62.79 63.23
N GLY A 52 -30.78 62.61 62.27
CA GLY A 52 -32.23 62.41 62.47
C GLY A 52 -32.65 61.87 63.84
N ASP A 53 -33.36 62.69 64.62
CA ASP A 53 -34.01 62.31 65.86
C ASP A 53 -35.31 61.53 65.54
N PRO A 54 -35.48 60.27 65.98
CA PRO A 54 -36.68 59.48 65.68
C PRO A 54 -37.98 60.01 66.30
N ASP A 55 -37.93 60.99 67.22
CA ASP A 55 -39.10 61.46 67.98
C ASP A 55 -39.61 62.88 67.62
N GLY A 56 -39.17 63.44 66.49
CA GLY A 56 -39.89 64.48 65.74
C GLY A 56 -39.55 65.94 66.09
N ALA A 57 -38.86 66.60 65.15
CA ALA A 57 -39.06 68.01 64.80
C ALA A 57 -38.40 68.45 63.47
N ASP A 58 -37.42 67.70 62.93
CA ASP A 58 -36.95 67.78 61.52
C ASP A 58 -36.46 66.36 61.12
N ASP A 59 -37.29 65.61 60.37
CA ASP A 59 -37.11 64.17 60.03
C ASP A 59 -36.21 63.94 58.78
N GLU A 60 -35.24 64.81 58.52
CA GLU A 60 -34.41 64.77 57.29
C GLU A 60 -33.00 64.22 57.58
N LEU A 61 -32.68 63.02 57.09
CA LEU A 61 -31.32 62.46 57.08
C LEU A 61 -30.71 62.59 55.69
N SER A 62 -29.63 63.36 55.56
CA SER A 62 -28.87 63.51 54.31
C SER A 62 -27.96 62.30 54.04
N LEU A 63 -27.57 62.09 52.78
CA LEU A 63 -26.61 61.04 52.42
C LEU A 63 -25.24 61.26 53.10
N ALA A 64 -24.81 62.52 53.22
CA ALA A 64 -23.55 62.87 53.88
C ALA A 64 -23.55 62.58 55.39
N ASP A 65 -24.67 62.82 56.08
CA ASP A 65 -24.82 62.47 57.50
C ASP A 65 -24.87 60.95 57.70
N ALA A 66 -25.51 60.22 56.78
CA ALA A 66 -25.57 58.75 56.83
C ALA A 66 -24.18 58.11 56.65
N VAL A 67 -23.41 58.56 55.65
CA VAL A 67 -22.03 58.08 55.45
C VAL A 67 -21.13 58.45 56.63
N TYR A 68 -21.26 59.68 57.16
CA TYR A 68 -20.49 60.09 58.35
C TYR A 68 -20.79 59.21 59.57
N ALA A 69 -22.07 58.85 59.78
CA ALA A 69 -22.50 58.02 60.88
C ALA A 69 -21.96 56.58 60.76
N ALA A 70 -22.05 55.99 59.56
CA ALA A 70 -21.50 54.66 59.28
C ALA A 70 -19.99 54.59 59.53
N ASN A 71 -19.24 55.61 59.11
CA ASN A 71 -17.79 55.69 59.37
C ASN A 71 -17.39 55.78 60.86
N GLN A 72 -18.33 55.91 61.80
CA GLN A 72 -18.02 55.91 63.25
C GLN A 72 -18.18 54.52 63.88
N THR A 73 -18.66 53.53 63.12
CA THR A 73 -18.96 52.17 63.57
C THR A 73 -18.09 51.17 62.81
N PRO A 74 -17.43 50.22 63.50
CA PRO A 74 -16.55 49.24 62.88
C PRO A 74 -17.30 47.98 62.38
N ASP A 75 -18.63 47.97 62.43
CA ASP A 75 -19.48 46.87 61.95
C ASP A 75 -20.11 47.30 60.60
N LEU A 76 -20.41 46.35 59.70
CA LEU A 76 -21.05 46.62 58.41
C LEU A 76 -22.37 47.40 58.56
N ASP A 77 -22.45 48.54 57.87
CA ASP A 77 -23.64 49.40 57.85
C ASP A 77 -24.36 49.40 56.50
N THR A 78 -25.68 49.64 56.50
CA THR A 78 -26.48 49.75 55.28
C THR A 78 -27.18 51.11 55.19
N ILE A 79 -27.09 51.78 54.05
CA ILE A 79 -27.79 53.03 53.70
C ILE A 79 -28.82 52.75 52.60
N THR A 80 -30.07 53.13 52.83
CA THR A 80 -31.17 53.08 51.85
C THR A 80 -31.84 54.45 51.69
N PHE A 81 -32.79 54.62 50.77
CA PHE A 81 -33.43 55.91 50.47
C PHE A 81 -34.96 55.83 50.58
N ALA A 82 -35.56 56.82 51.24
CA ALA A 82 -37.01 57.02 51.37
C ALA A 82 -37.37 58.52 51.23
N ILE A 83 -36.87 59.17 50.18
CA ILE A 83 -37.08 60.60 49.91
C ILE A 83 -38.56 60.85 49.56
N PRO A 84 -39.27 61.78 50.24
CA PRO A 84 -40.68 62.07 49.95
C PRO A 84 -40.90 62.72 48.57
N GLY A 85 -41.81 62.14 47.78
CA GLY A 85 -42.27 62.71 46.50
C GLY A 85 -42.20 61.72 45.34
N PRO A 86 -42.77 62.04 44.16
CA PRO A 86 -42.51 61.27 42.95
C PRO A 86 -41.10 61.61 42.40
N GLY A 87 -40.25 60.59 42.22
CA GLY A 87 -38.92 60.72 41.59
C GLY A 87 -38.96 61.04 40.09
N PRO A 88 -37.80 61.23 39.43
CA PRO A 88 -36.44 61.01 39.94
C PRO A 88 -35.95 62.10 40.90
N HIS A 89 -35.10 61.72 41.84
CA HIS A 89 -34.45 62.60 42.81
C HIS A 89 -33.00 62.88 42.40
N VAL A 90 -32.49 64.07 42.69
CA VAL A 90 -31.10 64.45 42.44
C VAL A 90 -30.47 64.92 43.75
N ILE A 91 -29.40 64.25 44.19
CA ILE A 91 -28.62 64.64 45.37
C ILE A 91 -27.31 65.25 44.87
N ASP A 92 -27.14 66.56 45.11
CA ASP A 92 -25.87 67.25 44.85
C ASP A 92 -24.91 67.01 46.03
N VAL A 93 -23.84 66.27 45.78
CA VAL A 93 -22.82 65.89 46.78
C VAL A 93 -21.59 66.80 46.75
N ALA A 94 -21.64 67.94 46.04
CA ALA A 94 -20.52 68.85 45.82
C ALA A 94 -19.81 69.29 47.11
N GLY A 95 -18.71 68.61 47.44
CA GLY A 95 -17.78 68.95 48.52
C GLY A 95 -18.23 68.58 49.94
N ALA A 96 -19.29 67.78 50.10
CA ALA A 96 -19.87 67.46 51.41
C ALA A 96 -19.96 65.96 51.75
N LEU A 97 -19.81 65.04 50.78
CA LEU A 97 -19.81 63.61 51.08
C LEU A 97 -18.48 63.22 51.75
N PRO A 98 -18.50 62.68 52.98
CA PRO A 98 -17.29 62.14 53.61
C PRO A 98 -16.75 60.94 52.81
N TRP A 99 -15.44 60.73 52.86
CA TRP A 99 -14.85 59.47 52.37
C TRP A 99 -15.43 58.30 53.15
N ILE A 100 -15.77 57.22 52.47
CA ILE A 100 -16.16 55.96 53.09
C ILE A 100 -14.87 55.32 53.64
N MET A 101 -14.84 55.01 54.94
CA MET A 101 -13.63 54.59 55.67
C MET A 101 -13.81 53.27 56.46
N GLU A 102 -15.03 52.77 56.53
CA GLU A 102 -15.44 51.52 57.20
C GLU A 102 -16.44 50.79 56.28
N ASP A 103 -16.69 49.50 56.53
CA ASP A 103 -17.52 48.64 55.68
C ASP A 103 -18.96 49.18 55.52
N LEU A 104 -19.40 49.36 54.27
CA LEU A 104 -20.64 50.08 53.97
C LEU A 104 -21.38 49.56 52.73
N VAL A 105 -22.69 49.35 52.87
CA VAL A 105 -23.63 49.12 51.76
C VAL A 105 -24.47 50.36 51.51
N ILE A 106 -24.56 50.82 50.26
CA ILE A 106 -25.48 51.88 49.82
C ILE A 106 -26.40 51.30 48.74
N THR A 107 -27.70 51.28 49.02
CA THR A 107 -28.73 50.74 48.12
C THR A 107 -29.76 51.81 47.78
N GLY A 108 -29.64 52.35 46.57
CA GLY A 108 -30.54 53.30 45.94
C GLY A 108 -31.87 52.68 45.47
N PRO A 109 -32.86 53.53 45.14
CA PRO A 109 -34.19 53.10 44.69
C PRO A 109 -34.24 52.63 43.22
N GLY A 110 -33.12 52.72 42.49
CA GLY A 110 -32.97 52.43 41.07
C GLY A 110 -32.26 53.58 40.33
N ALA A 111 -31.47 53.26 39.30
CA ALA A 111 -30.73 54.24 38.50
C ALA A 111 -31.65 55.33 37.90
N ASP A 112 -32.81 54.93 37.35
CA ASP A 112 -33.85 55.85 36.86
C ASP A 112 -34.53 56.71 37.94
N GLN A 113 -34.26 56.49 39.22
CA GLN A 113 -34.98 57.10 40.34
C GLN A 113 -34.11 58.03 41.19
N LEU A 114 -32.78 57.88 41.16
CA LEU A 114 -31.86 58.67 41.98
C LEU A 114 -30.58 58.97 41.22
N THR A 115 -30.22 60.25 41.11
CA THR A 115 -28.94 60.71 40.57
C THR A 115 -28.11 61.38 41.67
N LEU A 116 -26.89 60.90 41.90
CA LEU A 116 -25.87 61.58 42.68
C LEU A 116 -25.06 62.46 41.73
N THR A 117 -25.06 63.77 41.94
CA THR A 117 -24.30 64.69 41.09
C THR A 117 -23.21 65.42 41.85
N ASN A 118 -22.04 65.60 41.22
CA ASN A 118 -20.97 66.43 41.77
C ASN A 118 -20.39 67.36 40.70
N SER A 119 -20.60 68.67 40.87
CA SER A 119 -20.10 69.69 39.95
C SER A 119 -18.67 70.18 40.24
N ASN A 120 -18.02 69.69 41.31
CA ASN A 120 -16.73 70.20 41.82
C ASN A 120 -15.69 69.12 42.18
N GLY A 121 -15.91 67.84 41.86
CA GLY A 121 -14.98 66.74 42.20
C GLY A 121 -15.62 65.36 42.01
N SER A 122 -15.02 64.31 42.58
CA SER A 122 -15.55 62.95 42.45
C SER A 122 -16.81 62.75 43.29
N ALA A 123 -17.78 61.94 42.82
CA ALA A 123 -19.05 61.78 43.51
C ALA A 123 -18.93 60.87 44.75
N ILE A 124 -18.14 59.80 44.66
CA ILE A 124 -17.90 58.86 45.76
C ILE A 124 -16.39 58.65 45.93
N TYR A 125 -15.95 58.64 47.20
CA TYR A 125 -14.57 58.38 47.59
C TYR A 125 -14.54 57.23 48.60
N VAL A 126 -13.75 56.19 48.32
CA VAL A 126 -13.53 55.03 49.20
C VAL A 126 -12.06 55.00 49.65
N TYR A 127 -11.83 54.76 50.94
CA TYR A 127 -10.51 54.79 51.56
C TYR A 127 -10.37 53.77 52.72
N ASN A 128 -9.13 53.47 53.14
CA ASN A 128 -8.80 52.75 54.39
C ASN A 128 -9.25 51.27 54.47
N GLU A 129 -9.06 50.51 53.39
CA GLU A 129 -9.33 49.07 53.29
C GLU A 129 -10.80 48.69 53.56
N ALA A 130 -11.74 49.63 53.39
CA ALA A 130 -13.16 49.40 53.61
C ALA A 130 -13.82 48.54 52.53
N ASP A 131 -14.67 47.59 52.93
CA ASP A 131 -15.52 46.82 52.04
C ASP A 131 -16.79 47.62 51.70
N VAL A 132 -16.95 48.04 50.44
CA VAL A 132 -18.04 48.94 50.02
C VAL A 132 -18.90 48.32 48.94
N THR A 133 -20.22 48.31 49.13
CA THR A 133 -21.19 47.95 48.09
C THR A 133 -22.04 49.15 47.70
N LEU A 134 -22.05 49.51 46.43
CA LEU A 134 -22.82 50.61 45.85
C LEU A 134 -23.84 50.05 44.86
N SER A 135 -25.11 50.40 45.02
CA SER A 135 -26.14 49.88 44.12
C SER A 135 -27.35 50.77 43.87
N GLY A 136 -27.91 50.70 42.66
CA GLY A 136 -29.26 51.19 42.36
C GLY A 136 -29.42 52.72 42.26
N PHE A 137 -28.46 53.43 41.64
CA PHE A 137 -28.55 54.88 41.39
C PHE A 137 -27.66 55.30 40.21
N THR A 138 -27.86 56.51 39.69
CA THR A 138 -26.99 57.13 38.69
C THR A 138 -25.95 58.04 39.36
N ILE A 139 -24.74 58.13 38.83
CA ILE A 139 -23.70 59.09 39.19
C ILE A 139 -23.46 60.01 37.99
N SER A 140 -23.44 61.33 38.22
CA SER A 140 -23.07 62.27 37.17
C SER A 140 -22.17 63.39 37.67
N ALA A 141 -20.94 63.48 37.15
CA ALA A 141 -19.93 64.44 37.62
C ALA A 141 -19.32 65.28 36.47
N PRO A 142 -20.09 66.21 35.88
CA PRO A 142 -19.63 66.98 34.73
C PRO A 142 -18.45 67.89 35.09
N ALA A 143 -17.32 67.71 34.40
CA ALA A 143 -16.09 68.46 34.67
C ALA A 143 -16.24 69.97 34.40
N LEU A 144 -16.20 70.79 35.46
CA LEU A 144 -16.16 72.26 35.37
C LEU A 144 -14.76 72.79 35.73
N GLY A 145 -14.04 73.32 34.73
CA GLY A 145 -12.84 74.14 34.99
C GLY A 145 -11.50 73.39 35.12
N GLY A 146 -11.38 72.19 34.57
CA GLY A 146 -10.08 71.50 34.40
C GLY A 146 -9.57 70.71 35.62
N VAL A 147 -10.45 70.38 36.55
CA VAL A 147 -10.20 69.38 37.61
C VAL A 147 -10.80 68.04 37.13
N PRO A 148 -10.07 66.91 37.21
CA PRO A 148 -10.64 65.59 36.92
C PRO A 148 -11.85 65.33 37.83
N ALA A 149 -12.98 64.92 37.25
CA ALA A 149 -14.19 64.55 38.00
C ALA A 149 -14.44 63.06 37.83
N MET A 150 -14.20 62.27 38.88
CA MET A 150 -14.36 60.81 38.84
C MET A 150 -15.78 60.45 39.28
N GLY A 151 -16.39 59.41 38.70
CA GLY A 151 -17.63 58.87 39.26
C GLY A 151 -17.37 58.30 40.65
N ILE A 152 -16.52 57.27 40.68
CA ILE A 152 -16.09 56.55 41.89
C ILE A 152 -14.57 56.55 41.93
N ASP A 153 -14.02 57.00 43.05
CA ASP A 153 -12.58 57.12 43.30
C ASP A 153 -12.21 56.25 44.51
N VAL A 154 -11.37 55.24 44.29
CA VAL A 154 -10.98 54.25 45.30
C VAL A 154 -9.48 54.34 45.54
N VAL A 155 -9.11 54.65 46.77
CA VAL A 155 -7.71 54.83 47.19
C VAL A 155 -7.45 53.95 48.40
N GLU A 156 -6.64 52.89 48.28
CA GLU A 156 -6.42 51.93 49.40
C GLU A 156 -7.74 51.32 49.90
N GLY A 157 -8.59 50.75 49.04
CA GLY A 157 -9.88 50.13 49.44
C GLY A 157 -9.77 48.67 49.89
N GLY A 158 -10.89 48.08 50.36
CA GLY A 158 -11.06 46.63 50.57
C GLY A 158 -11.74 46.00 49.34
N ILE A 159 -12.81 45.22 49.55
CA ILE A 159 -13.67 44.72 48.48
C ILE A 159 -14.66 45.83 48.07
N THR A 160 -14.56 46.32 46.83
CA THR A 160 -15.49 47.34 46.30
C THR A 160 -16.43 46.74 45.26
N THR A 161 -17.71 46.62 45.58
CA THR A 161 -18.78 46.14 44.68
C THR A 161 -19.62 47.31 44.16
N ILE A 162 -19.78 47.42 42.85
CA ILE A 162 -20.60 48.42 42.17
C ILE A 162 -21.61 47.67 41.33
N ARG A 163 -22.91 47.86 41.61
CA ARG A 163 -23.96 47.02 41.05
C ARG A 163 -25.20 47.81 40.62
N ASP A 164 -25.73 47.61 39.42
CA ASP A 164 -26.96 48.28 38.96
C ASP A 164 -26.82 49.83 39.04
N VAL A 165 -25.69 50.37 38.58
CA VAL A 165 -25.34 51.81 38.63
C VAL A 165 -25.09 52.35 37.23
N ASP A 166 -25.63 53.54 36.94
CA ASP A 166 -25.31 54.28 35.71
C ASP A 166 -24.35 55.43 36.01
N ILE A 167 -23.30 55.63 35.22
CA ILE A 167 -22.30 56.70 35.38
C ILE A 167 -22.29 57.53 34.11
N ASP A 168 -22.53 58.84 34.21
CA ASP A 168 -22.72 59.71 33.04
C ASP A 168 -21.95 61.05 33.17
N GLN A 169 -21.33 61.51 32.08
CA GLN A 169 -20.59 62.77 31.97
C GLN A 169 -19.47 62.93 33.00
N VAL A 170 -18.51 62.01 33.00
CA VAL A 170 -17.39 61.98 33.94
C VAL A 170 -16.06 62.12 33.21
N ASP A 171 -14.98 62.42 33.93
CA ASP A 171 -13.63 62.26 33.35
C ASP A 171 -13.19 60.79 33.41
N ARG A 172 -13.42 60.13 34.54
CA ARG A 172 -13.28 58.68 34.69
C ARG A 172 -14.48 58.09 35.42
N GLY A 173 -15.00 56.96 34.98
CA GLY A 173 -16.15 56.31 35.63
C GLY A 173 -15.77 55.71 36.97
N VAL A 174 -15.02 54.62 36.94
CA VAL A 174 -14.42 53.98 38.12
C VAL A 174 -12.91 54.15 38.04
N TRP A 175 -12.31 54.74 39.06
CA TRP A 175 -10.87 54.90 39.14
C TRP A 175 -10.33 54.32 40.44
N VAL A 176 -9.33 53.44 40.32
CA VAL A 176 -8.55 52.92 41.44
C VAL A 176 -7.13 53.47 41.36
N GLU A 177 -6.71 54.17 42.42
CA GLU A 177 -5.32 54.59 42.60
C GLU A 177 -4.44 53.45 43.15
N ASN A 178 -3.21 53.33 42.63
CA ASN A 178 -2.23 52.31 43.03
C ASN A 178 -1.94 52.37 44.54
N SER A 179 -2.43 51.37 45.29
CA SER A 179 -2.58 51.45 46.74
C SER A 179 -1.56 50.67 47.55
N GLY A 180 -0.85 49.68 46.98
CA GLY A 180 0.06 48.82 47.74
C GLY A 180 -0.58 48.10 48.95
N ALA A 181 -1.92 48.07 49.02
CA ALA A 181 -2.71 47.40 50.07
C ALA A 181 -2.69 45.88 49.88
N ALA A 182 -2.81 45.11 50.97
CA ALA A 182 -2.55 43.67 50.98
C ALA A 182 -3.72 42.80 50.46
N VAL A 183 -4.94 43.35 50.34
CA VAL A 183 -6.14 42.71 49.79
C VAL A 183 -6.98 43.80 49.12
N PHE A 184 -7.12 43.78 47.79
CA PHE A 184 -7.91 44.77 47.06
C PHE A 184 -8.63 44.11 45.88
N GLU A 185 -9.96 44.04 45.96
CA GLU A 185 -10.84 43.41 44.95
C GLU A 185 -11.90 44.42 44.48
N VAL A 186 -12.16 44.46 43.16
CA VAL A 186 -13.18 45.30 42.55
C VAL A 186 -14.18 44.42 41.81
N ILE A 187 -15.47 44.58 42.12
CA ILE A 187 -16.57 43.85 41.50
C ILE A 187 -17.51 44.86 40.84
N ILE A 188 -17.78 44.70 39.55
CA ILE A 188 -18.66 45.57 38.75
C ILE A 188 -19.76 44.69 38.14
N GLU A 189 -21.02 44.92 38.49
CA GLU A 189 -22.16 44.11 38.03
C GLU A 189 -23.25 45.00 37.42
N ASN A 190 -23.60 44.80 36.15
CA ASN A 190 -24.67 45.53 35.46
C ASN A 190 -24.52 47.07 35.59
N VAL A 191 -23.40 47.60 35.12
CA VAL A 191 -23.06 49.03 35.18
C VAL A 191 -23.03 49.64 33.79
N THR A 192 -23.57 50.84 33.64
CA THR A 192 -23.45 51.62 32.40
C THR A 192 -22.52 52.81 32.63
N VAL A 193 -21.61 53.08 31.69
CA VAL A 193 -20.76 54.29 31.68
C VAL A 193 -20.94 55.02 30.34
N ASP A 194 -21.47 56.24 30.38
CA ASP A 194 -21.66 57.10 29.21
C ASP A 194 -20.83 58.40 29.34
N ASP A 195 -20.28 58.87 28.22
CA ASP A 195 -19.56 60.15 28.11
C ASP A 195 -18.40 60.31 29.12
N ALA A 196 -17.56 59.27 29.28
CA ALA A 196 -16.31 59.36 30.03
C ALA A 196 -15.19 59.98 29.18
N SER A 197 -14.67 61.15 29.57
CA SER A 197 -13.70 61.89 28.74
C SER A 197 -12.29 61.30 28.69
N THR A 198 -11.92 60.43 29.64
CA THR A 198 -10.62 59.74 29.66
C THR A 198 -10.78 58.21 29.62
N PHE A 199 -11.27 57.57 30.70
CA PHE A 199 -11.46 56.11 30.79
C PHE A 199 -12.79 55.79 31.48
N ALA A 200 -13.55 54.83 30.98
CA ALA A 200 -14.75 54.37 31.67
C ALA A 200 -14.39 53.65 32.98
N VAL A 201 -13.38 52.78 32.93
CA VAL A 201 -12.82 52.08 34.10
C VAL A 201 -11.29 52.15 34.02
N ASP A 202 -10.63 52.61 35.07
CA ASP A 202 -9.16 52.70 35.18
C ASP A 202 -8.70 52.07 36.51
N ILE A 203 -8.04 50.92 36.42
CA ILE A 203 -7.58 50.12 37.57
C ILE A 203 -6.06 50.09 37.58
N GLY A 204 -5.42 50.74 38.56
CA GLY A 204 -3.96 50.91 38.60
C GLY A 204 -3.15 49.87 39.40
N ASP A 205 -3.78 49.12 40.32
CA ASP A 205 -3.20 48.02 41.10
C ASP A 205 -4.31 47.30 41.89
N ALA A 206 -4.67 46.08 41.49
CA ALA A 206 -5.67 45.27 42.19
C ALA A 206 -5.30 43.79 42.20
N GLN A 207 -5.71 43.07 43.26
CA GLN A 207 -5.55 41.61 43.28
C GLN A 207 -6.57 40.94 42.37
N MET A 208 -7.81 41.44 42.39
CA MET A 208 -8.88 40.90 41.57
C MET A 208 -9.76 42.02 41.00
N LEU A 209 -10.06 41.93 39.71
CA LEU A 209 -11.17 42.61 39.08
C LEU A 209 -12.17 41.56 38.59
N SER A 210 -13.43 41.70 38.95
CA SER A 210 -14.55 40.94 38.41
C SER A 210 -15.56 41.90 37.77
N VAL A 211 -15.88 41.69 36.51
CA VAL A 211 -16.90 42.46 35.79
C VAL A 211 -17.95 41.49 35.22
N ASP A 212 -19.22 41.76 35.44
CA ASP A 212 -20.37 41.04 34.87
C ASP A 212 -21.42 42.04 34.38
N GLY A 213 -21.42 42.30 33.07
CA GLY A 213 -22.33 43.26 32.43
C GLY A 213 -21.88 44.71 32.61
N LEU A 214 -20.98 45.18 31.75
CA LEU A 214 -20.52 46.57 31.71
C LEU A 214 -20.76 47.17 30.33
N THR A 215 -21.62 48.19 30.24
CA THR A 215 -21.90 48.89 28.98
C THR A 215 -21.19 50.23 28.95
N ILE A 216 -20.41 50.51 27.91
CA ILE A 216 -19.64 51.73 27.74
C ILE A 216 -20.00 52.40 26.41
N THR A 217 -20.51 53.62 26.48
CA THR A 217 -20.88 54.41 25.30
C THR A 217 -20.27 55.81 25.34
N ASN A 218 -20.06 56.40 24.15
CA ASN A 218 -19.57 57.78 23.95
C ASN A 218 -18.30 58.15 24.74
N SER A 219 -17.52 57.17 25.18
CA SER A 219 -16.37 57.36 26.05
C SER A 219 -15.08 57.35 25.24
N THR A 220 -14.06 58.09 25.68
CA THR A 220 -12.77 58.19 24.96
C THR A 220 -12.03 56.85 24.94
N ALA A 221 -12.08 56.09 26.03
CA ALA A 221 -11.53 54.74 26.14
C ALA A 221 -12.35 53.91 27.13
N GLY A 222 -12.39 52.59 26.92
CA GLY A 222 -13.15 51.67 27.75
C GLY A 222 -12.47 51.34 29.08
N VAL A 223 -12.00 50.10 29.20
CA VAL A 223 -11.38 49.56 30.41
C VAL A 223 -9.86 49.62 30.30
N PHE A 224 -9.19 50.20 31.30
CA PHE A 224 -7.75 50.31 31.40
C PHE A 224 -7.27 49.62 32.68
N LEU A 225 -6.46 48.58 32.54
CA LEU A 225 -5.90 47.80 33.64
C LEU A 225 -4.39 47.91 33.65
N LEU A 226 -3.84 48.21 34.82
CA LEU A 226 -2.41 48.26 35.08
C LEU A 226 -2.10 47.41 36.32
N ALA A 227 -1.12 46.52 36.24
CA ALA A 227 -0.58 45.78 37.39
C ALA A 227 -1.66 45.03 38.22
N THR A 228 -2.65 44.43 37.56
CA THR A 228 -3.72 43.66 38.23
C THR A 228 -3.33 42.18 38.27
N ALA A 229 -3.45 41.48 39.39
CA ALA A 229 -3.09 40.05 39.42
C ALA A 229 -4.07 39.21 38.59
N THR A 230 -5.38 39.30 38.85
CA THR A 230 -6.39 38.57 38.07
C THR A 230 -7.52 39.50 37.65
N ALA A 231 -7.92 39.46 36.37
CA ALA A 231 -9.06 40.19 35.85
C ALA A 231 -10.00 39.25 35.08
N SER A 232 -11.24 39.07 35.55
CA SER A 232 -12.29 38.32 34.89
C SER A 232 -13.41 39.28 34.47
N ILE A 233 -13.66 39.36 33.16
CA ILE A 233 -14.58 40.32 32.55
C ILE A 233 -15.58 39.57 31.68
N THR A 234 -16.83 39.56 32.10
CA THR A 234 -17.95 38.93 31.40
C THR A 234 -18.95 40.00 30.94
N GLY A 235 -19.42 39.91 29.69
CA GLY A 235 -20.48 40.78 29.18
C GLY A 235 -20.11 42.27 29.06
N LEU A 236 -18.89 42.57 28.60
CA LEU A 236 -18.44 43.93 28.30
C LEU A 236 -19.00 44.40 26.94
N ASP A 237 -19.77 45.48 26.89
CA ASP A 237 -20.30 46.08 25.64
C ASP A 237 -19.72 47.49 25.45
N VAL A 238 -18.89 47.70 24.42
CA VAL A 238 -18.24 48.98 24.13
C VAL A 238 -18.58 49.46 22.73
N THR A 239 -19.11 50.68 22.62
CA THR A 239 -19.37 51.34 21.32
C THR A 239 -18.50 52.59 21.15
N GLY A 240 -17.55 52.55 20.20
CA GLY A 240 -16.64 53.64 19.84
C GLY A 240 -15.42 53.78 20.75
N GLY A 241 -14.69 54.89 20.59
CA GLY A 241 -13.51 55.22 21.42
C GLY A 241 -12.15 54.84 20.80
N LEU A 242 -11.09 55.02 21.59
CA LEU A 242 -9.72 54.65 21.24
C LEU A 242 -9.50 53.14 21.40
N SER A 243 -9.82 52.59 22.58
CA SER A 243 -9.65 51.18 22.92
C SER A 243 -10.84 50.64 23.72
N GLY A 244 -11.16 49.35 23.52
CA GLY A 244 -12.17 48.64 24.30
C GLY A 244 -11.62 48.19 25.66
N LEU A 245 -10.62 47.31 25.62
CA LEU A 245 -9.86 46.85 26.79
C LEU A 245 -8.36 47.04 26.56
N TYR A 246 -7.68 47.68 27.49
CA TYR A 246 -6.24 47.78 27.55
C TYR A 246 -5.75 47.21 28.88
N ALA A 247 -5.00 46.10 28.84
CA ALA A 247 -4.43 45.45 30.00
C ALA A 247 -2.90 45.45 29.91
N SER A 248 -2.22 45.88 30.97
CA SER A 248 -0.77 45.83 31.02
C SER A 248 -0.24 45.32 32.36
N HIS A 249 0.73 44.40 32.30
CA HIS A 249 1.32 43.74 33.47
C HIS A 249 0.24 43.03 34.32
N VAL A 250 -0.67 42.29 33.66
CA VAL A 250 -1.73 41.51 34.33
C VAL A 250 -1.31 40.04 34.37
N ASP A 251 -1.37 39.37 35.52
CA ASP A 251 -0.95 37.95 35.58
C ASP A 251 -1.96 37.09 34.80
N ASP A 252 -3.24 37.14 35.13
CA ASP A 252 -4.31 36.38 34.46
C ASP A 252 -5.43 37.30 33.95
N LEU A 253 -5.67 37.33 32.64
CA LEU A 253 -6.78 38.05 32.01
C LEU A 253 -7.78 37.06 31.39
N ASP A 254 -9.04 37.12 31.80
CA ASP A 254 -10.15 36.33 31.27
C ASP A 254 -11.25 37.27 30.76
N LEU A 255 -11.49 37.28 29.46
CA LEU A 255 -12.50 38.10 28.78
C LEU A 255 -13.52 37.21 28.08
N ASP A 256 -14.76 37.20 28.55
CA ASP A 256 -15.83 36.34 28.04
C ASP A 256 -17.07 37.15 27.57
N GLY A 257 -17.60 36.83 26.40
CA GLY A 257 -18.86 37.37 25.89
C GLY A 257 -18.87 38.88 25.60
N ALA A 258 -17.72 39.49 25.35
CA ALA A 258 -17.63 40.94 25.10
C ALA A 258 -18.09 41.32 23.67
N THR A 259 -18.69 42.49 23.51
CA THR A 259 -18.99 43.11 22.21
C THR A 259 -18.26 44.45 22.12
N ILE A 260 -17.40 44.64 21.13
CA ILE A 260 -16.63 45.88 20.94
C ILE A 260 -16.82 46.36 19.50
N ASP A 261 -17.50 47.49 19.32
CA ASP A 261 -17.83 48.06 18.01
C ASP A 261 -17.13 49.40 17.79
N GLY A 262 -16.25 49.50 16.77
CA GLY A 262 -15.69 50.77 16.30
C GLY A 262 -14.51 51.36 17.10
N ALA A 263 -13.73 50.53 17.81
CA ALA A 263 -12.52 50.96 18.53
C ALA A 263 -11.40 51.40 17.56
N THR A 264 -10.87 52.61 17.70
CA THR A 264 -9.99 53.20 16.67
C THR A 264 -8.50 52.84 16.75
N THR A 265 -8.02 52.20 17.82
CA THR A 265 -6.62 51.75 17.95
C THR A 265 -6.44 50.26 18.20
N SER A 266 -7.20 49.67 19.13
CA SER A 266 -7.23 48.22 19.38
C SER A 266 -8.51 47.88 20.14
N ALA A 267 -9.23 46.83 19.77
CA ALA A 267 -10.38 46.39 20.54
C ALA A 267 -9.92 45.79 21.89
N VAL A 268 -8.94 44.90 21.85
CA VAL A 268 -8.26 44.35 23.03
C VAL A 268 -6.75 44.48 22.86
N PHE A 269 -6.07 45.07 23.84
CA PHE A 269 -4.62 45.18 23.87
C PHE A 269 -4.09 44.67 25.20
N ALA A 270 -3.29 43.60 25.17
CA ALA A 270 -2.65 43.00 26.33
C ALA A 270 -1.13 43.10 26.18
N LEU A 271 -0.47 43.71 27.16
CA LEU A 271 0.98 43.92 27.16
C LEU A 271 1.63 43.41 28.43
N ASP A 272 2.63 42.53 28.29
CA ASP A 272 3.29 41.87 29.41
C ASP A 272 2.29 41.15 30.33
N THR A 273 1.25 40.53 29.74
CA THR A 273 0.30 39.68 30.45
C THR A 273 0.82 38.24 30.49
N ALA A 274 0.66 37.53 31.62
CA ALA A 274 1.14 36.14 31.68
C ALA A 274 0.15 35.22 30.95
N ASP A 275 -1.06 35.01 31.44
CA ASP A 275 -2.07 34.20 30.73
C ASP A 275 -3.25 35.08 30.28
N THR A 276 -3.74 34.86 29.06
CA THR A 276 -4.83 35.65 28.46
C THR A 276 -5.83 34.74 27.76
N ALA A 277 -7.04 34.64 28.30
CA ALA A 277 -8.17 33.94 27.70
C ALA A 277 -9.21 34.93 27.17
N ILE A 278 -9.63 34.73 25.92
CA ILE A 278 -10.64 35.53 25.22
C ILE A 278 -11.66 34.55 24.66
N SER A 279 -12.91 34.61 25.09
CA SER A 279 -13.96 33.68 24.67
C SER A 279 -15.26 34.41 24.31
N GLY A 280 -15.98 33.95 23.29
CA GLY A 280 -17.29 34.52 22.96
C GLY A 280 -17.28 36.00 22.55
N VAL A 281 -16.12 36.55 22.17
CA VAL A 281 -15.96 38.00 21.92
C VAL A 281 -16.36 38.34 20.48
N THR A 282 -17.18 39.37 20.31
CA THR A 282 -17.56 39.94 19.01
C THR A 282 -16.92 41.30 18.82
N ILE A 283 -16.05 41.45 17.82
CA ILE A 283 -15.42 42.72 17.45
C ILE A 283 -15.89 43.13 16.06
N THR A 284 -16.53 44.30 15.95
CA THR A 284 -17.01 44.86 14.69
C THR A 284 -16.37 46.23 14.41
N GLY A 285 -15.49 46.33 13.41
CA GLY A 285 -14.89 47.60 12.98
C GLY A 285 -13.88 48.25 13.95
N GLY A 286 -12.92 49.00 13.40
CA GLY A 286 -11.81 49.57 14.16
C GLY A 286 -10.45 49.38 13.48
N ASN A 287 -9.35 49.87 14.09
CA ASN A 287 -7.99 49.43 13.75
C ASN A 287 -7.56 48.43 14.84
N ASN A 288 -7.02 47.27 14.46
CA ASN A 288 -6.51 46.18 15.32
C ASN A 288 -7.58 45.48 16.17
N GLY A 289 -7.67 44.14 16.03
CA GLY A 289 -8.63 43.31 16.76
C GLY A 289 -8.11 43.02 18.18
N VAL A 290 -7.40 41.90 18.32
CA VAL A 290 -6.71 41.49 19.54
C VAL A 290 -5.22 41.64 19.32
N VAL A 291 -4.54 42.37 20.19
CA VAL A 291 -3.08 42.47 20.19
C VAL A 291 -2.56 41.98 21.53
N VAL A 292 -1.70 40.97 21.51
CA VAL A 292 -0.99 40.48 22.69
C VAL A 292 0.51 40.55 22.46
N ASP A 293 1.22 41.32 23.28
CA ASP A 293 2.65 41.55 23.15
C ASP A 293 3.37 41.34 24.49
N SER A 294 4.61 40.86 24.43
CA SER A 294 5.48 40.69 25.60
C SER A 294 6.85 41.30 25.37
N THR A 295 7.38 41.98 26.39
CA THR A 295 8.74 42.51 26.42
C THR A 295 9.79 41.44 26.78
N ALA A 296 9.34 40.26 27.21
CA ALA A 296 10.17 39.09 27.51
C ALA A 296 9.77 37.88 26.64
N PRO A 297 10.70 37.29 25.85
CA PRO A 297 10.38 36.16 24.98
C PRO A 297 9.89 34.93 25.75
N GLY A 298 8.84 34.27 25.23
CA GLY A 298 8.39 32.95 25.68
C GLY A 298 7.66 32.96 27.01
N VAL A 299 6.99 34.06 27.34
CA VAL A 299 6.15 34.17 28.53
C VAL A 299 4.69 34.11 28.09
N GLY A 300 3.92 33.20 28.71
CA GLY A 300 2.45 33.24 28.69
C GLY A 300 1.71 32.36 27.68
N VAL A 301 0.45 32.05 28.00
CA VAL A 301 -0.51 31.35 27.12
C VAL A 301 -1.62 32.30 26.70
N VAL A 302 -1.90 32.36 25.40
CA VAL A 302 -3.01 33.13 24.83
C VAL A 302 -4.01 32.17 24.22
N ALA A 303 -5.25 32.19 24.69
CA ALA A 303 -6.35 31.39 24.15
C ALA A 303 -7.46 32.31 23.61
N VAL A 304 -7.88 32.11 22.36
CA VAL A 304 -9.00 32.81 21.72
C VAL A 304 -10.03 31.78 21.26
N SER A 305 -11.24 31.79 21.80
CA SER A 305 -12.27 30.78 21.51
C SER A 305 -13.64 31.40 21.18
N ASP A 306 -14.48 30.70 20.41
CA ASP A 306 -15.89 31.06 20.17
C ASP A 306 -16.13 32.53 19.74
N SER A 307 -15.14 33.17 19.12
CA SER A 307 -15.10 34.62 18.90
C SER A 307 -15.37 34.99 17.44
N VAL A 308 -15.81 36.23 17.19
CA VAL A 308 -16.11 36.76 15.86
C VAL A 308 -15.39 38.10 15.65
N PHE A 309 -14.50 38.13 14.67
CA PHE A 309 -13.75 39.31 14.25
C PHE A 309 -14.21 39.71 12.85
N SER A 310 -14.84 40.88 12.68
CA SER A 310 -15.33 41.31 11.37
C SER A 310 -15.27 42.82 11.14
N GLY A 311 -15.15 43.25 9.87
CA GLY A 311 -15.32 44.67 9.52
C GLY A 311 -14.24 45.30 8.63
N GLN A 312 -13.41 46.21 9.19
CA GLN A 312 -12.44 47.02 8.44
C GLN A 312 -11.04 46.40 8.39
N ALA A 313 -10.23 46.86 7.43
CA ALA A 313 -8.82 46.46 7.26
C ALA A 313 -8.02 46.71 8.55
N GLY A 314 -7.42 45.63 9.06
CA GLY A 314 -6.56 45.65 10.25
C GLY A 314 -7.18 44.98 11.48
N THR A 315 -8.40 44.43 11.39
CA THR A 315 -8.93 43.59 12.48
C THR A 315 -8.23 42.23 12.40
N SER A 316 -7.31 41.94 13.31
CA SER A 316 -6.49 40.72 13.32
C SER A 316 -6.24 40.25 14.74
N ILE A 317 -5.77 39.01 14.89
CA ILE A 317 -5.14 38.51 16.10
C ILE A 317 -3.62 38.64 15.91
N ASP A 318 -3.03 39.63 16.56
CA ASP A 318 -1.59 39.92 16.48
C ASP A 318 -0.92 39.50 17.79
N VAL A 319 -0.04 38.49 17.74
CA VAL A 319 0.64 37.95 18.93
C VAL A 319 2.15 37.98 18.76
N ASN A 320 2.86 38.53 19.74
CA ASN A 320 4.31 38.69 19.68
C ASN A 320 5.00 38.31 21.00
N GLN A 321 6.09 37.52 20.90
CA GLN A 321 6.97 37.09 22.00
C GLN A 321 6.30 36.21 23.08
N ILE A 322 5.24 35.48 22.72
CA ILE A 322 4.44 34.62 23.63
C ILE A 322 4.89 33.16 23.58
N ALA A 323 4.62 32.35 24.61
CA ALA A 323 4.90 30.92 24.54
C ALA A 323 3.86 30.18 23.66
N GLU A 324 2.57 30.24 23.98
CA GLU A 324 1.54 29.46 23.31
C GLU A 324 0.38 30.36 22.83
N LEU A 325 -0.09 30.11 21.61
CA LEU A 325 -1.31 30.69 21.06
C LEU A 325 -2.26 29.56 20.64
N ASP A 326 -3.43 29.51 21.26
CA ASP A 326 -4.53 28.60 20.91
C ASP A 326 -5.71 29.42 20.38
N VAL A 327 -6.20 29.11 19.17
CA VAL A 327 -7.35 29.76 18.55
C VAL A 327 -8.39 28.70 18.19
N ASP A 328 -9.49 28.63 18.92
CA ASP A 328 -10.54 27.64 18.72
C ASP A 328 -11.85 28.29 18.24
N THR A 329 -12.66 27.58 17.46
CA THR A 329 -14.06 27.95 17.12
C THR A 329 -14.30 29.42 16.73
N THR A 330 -13.30 30.08 16.11
CA THR A 330 -13.28 31.53 15.90
C THR A 330 -13.51 31.87 14.43
N THR A 331 -14.33 32.89 14.15
CA THR A 331 -14.56 33.42 12.80
C THR A 331 -13.81 34.74 12.61
N ILE A 332 -12.97 34.83 11.57
CA ILE A 332 -12.21 36.05 11.23
C ILE A 332 -12.54 36.43 9.78
N ASP A 333 -13.29 37.51 9.59
CA ASP A 333 -13.76 38.00 8.28
C ASP A 333 -13.35 39.47 8.06
N THR A 334 -12.12 39.67 7.59
CA THR A 334 -11.44 40.98 7.69
C THR A 334 -10.74 41.39 6.38
N PRO A 335 -11.46 42.10 5.49
CA PRO A 335 -10.93 42.52 4.20
C PRO A 335 -9.69 43.43 4.34
N GLY A 336 -8.55 43.01 3.77
CA GLY A 336 -7.36 43.87 3.68
C GLY A 336 -6.25 43.63 4.72
N ALA A 337 -6.34 42.63 5.61
CA ALA A 337 -5.33 42.34 6.65
C ALA A 337 -4.97 40.86 6.75
N VAL A 338 -3.99 40.54 7.59
CA VAL A 338 -3.65 39.17 8.03
C VAL A 338 -4.64 38.74 9.11
N GLY A 339 -5.21 37.54 9.05
CA GLY A 339 -6.17 37.07 10.05
C GLY A 339 -5.52 36.80 11.41
N VAL A 340 -4.47 35.97 11.41
CA VAL A 340 -3.61 35.69 12.58
C VAL A 340 -2.16 36.00 12.22
N ASP A 341 -1.55 36.98 12.88
CA ASP A 341 -0.13 37.34 12.73
C ASP A 341 0.62 36.98 14.02
N ALA A 342 1.41 35.91 13.98
CA ALA A 342 2.18 35.43 15.11
C ALA A 342 3.69 35.57 14.85
N SER A 343 4.35 36.32 15.74
CA SER A 343 5.79 36.56 15.73
C SER A 343 6.41 35.97 16.98
N THR A 344 7.44 35.12 16.84
CA THR A 344 8.21 34.56 17.97
C THR A 344 7.32 33.84 19.01
N VAL A 345 6.40 33.00 18.53
CA VAL A 345 5.56 32.12 19.36
C VAL A 345 6.21 30.74 19.43
N THR A 346 6.15 30.05 20.58
CA THR A 346 6.67 28.67 20.68
C THR A 346 5.70 27.63 20.15
N THR A 347 4.40 27.69 20.45
CA THR A 347 3.37 26.75 19.95
C THR A 347 2.15 27.51 19.42
N LEU A 348 1.61 27.10 18.26
CA LEU A 348 0.39 27.67 17.67
C LEU A 348 -0.60 26.56 17.34
N THR A 349 -1.78 26.59 17.94
CA THR A 349 -2.90 25.68 17.63
C THR A 349 -4.08 26.51 17.11
N ILE A 350 -4.72 26.08 16.02
CA ILE A 350 -5.91 26.76 15.49
C ILE A 350 -7.00 25.71 15.16
N THR A 351 -7.91 25.46 16.08
CA THR A 351 -8.95 24.42 15.96
C THR A 351 -10.29 25.02 15.51
N GLU A 352 -11.06 24.30 14.69
CA GLU A 352 -12.46 24.63 14.30
C GLU A 352 -12.77 26.09 13.88
N SER A 353 -11.77 26.83 13.38
CA SER A 353 -11.87 28.27 13.07
C SER A 353 -11.96 28.54 11.56
N ASP A 354 -12.73 29.56 11.17
CA ASP A 354 -12.97 29.98 9.78
C ASP A 354 -12.33 31.37 9.52
N VAL A 355 -11.44 31.49 8.55
CA VAL A 355 -10.79 32.76 8.16
C VAL A 355 -11.10 33.09 6.70
N THR A 356 -11.83 34.17 6.45
CA THR A 356 -12.34 34.57 5.11
C THR A 356 -11.93 35.99 4.71
N GLU A 357 -11.80 36.22 3.39
CA GLU A 357 -11.57 37.53 2.75
C GLU A 357 -10.27 38.30 3.15
N SER A 358 -9.26 37.66 3.73
CA SER A 358 -7.97 38.31 4.00
C SER A 358 -7.16 38.57 2.71
N HIS A 359 -6.54 39.75 2.58
CA HIS A 359 -5.81 40.14 1.36
C HIS A 359 -4.29 39.85 1.42
N GLU A 360 -3.71 39.52 2.59
CA GLU A 360 -2.25 39.28 2.76
C GLU A 360 -1.85 37.88 3.28
N ALA A 361 -2.65 37.22 4.11
CA ALA A 361 -2.56 35.80 4.50
C ALA A 361 -3.71 35.49 5.47
N ALA A 362 -4.17 34.24 5.53
CA ALA A 362 -5.05 33.84 6.63
C ALA A 362 -4.24 33.66 7.93
N VAL A 363 -3.10 32.98 7.84
CA VAL A 363 -2.13 32.81 8.93
C VAL A 363 -0.75 33.22 8.45
N ARG A 364 -0.10 34.11 9.20
CA ARG A 364 1.26 34.56 8.95
C ARG A 364 2.15 34.23 10.15
N LEU A 365 3.29 33.62 9.87
CA LEU A 365 4.28 33.25 10.89
C LEU A 365 5.65 33.84 10.55
N VAL A 366 6.24 34.55 11.52
CA VAL A 366 7.51 35.29 11.34
C VAL A 366 8.49 34.97 12.47
N ASN A 367 9.73 34.60 12.13
CA ASN A 367 10.85 34.37 13.07
C ASN A 367 10.58 33.34 14.21
N VAL A 368 9.96 32.20 13.91
CA VAL A 368 9.74 31.12 14.89
C VAL A 368 10.92 30.12 14.86
N ASP A 369 11.44 29.71 16.02
CA ASP A 369 12.52 28.70 16.13
C ASP A 369 11.92 27.31 16.43
N SER A 370 12.38 26.30 15.70
CA SER A 370 11.84 24.93 15.70
C SER A 370 12.09 24.12 16.98
N ALA A 371 13.05 24.52 17.83
CA ALA A 371 13.30 23.81 19.09
C ALA A 371 12.12 23.91 20.08
N ASP A 372 11.21 24.85 19.84
CA ASP A 372 10.16 25.23 20.77
C ASP A 372 8.72 24.93 20.24
N LEU A 373 8.56 24.43 19.00
CA LEU A 373 7.27 24.07 18.38
C LEU A 373 6.86 22.62 18.67
N ALA A 374 5.74 22.41 19.36
CA ALA A 374 5.26 21.08 19.74
C ALA A 374 4.12 20.51 18.87
N ASP A 375 3.31 21.32 18.17
CA ASP A 375 2.27 20.87 17.23
C ASP A 375 1.60 22.12 16.60
N VAL A 376 1.40 22.13 15.28
CA VAL A 376 0.46 23.05 14.61
C VAL A 376 -0.66 22.20 14.01
N THR A 377 -1.72 21.98 14.78
CA THR A 377 -2.91 21.22 14.39
C THR A 377 -4.00 22.21 13.99
N ALA A 378 -4.32 22.37 12.70
CA ALA A 378 -5.27 23.42 12.33
C ALA A 378 -5.93 23.42 10.94
N VAL A 379 -7.22 23.81 10.98
CA VAL A 379 -8.06 24.52 9.99
C VAL A 379 -9.02 23.70 9.10
N ARG A 380 -10.32 24.00 9.23
CA ARG A 380 -11.41 23.40 8.44
C ARG A 380 -11.69 24.12 7.10
N THR A 381 -11.49 25.44 6.98
CA THR A 381 -11.65 26.16 5.70
C THR A 381 -10.90 27.51 5.69
N LEU A 382 -9.84 27.64 4.87
CA LEU A 382 -9.26 28.93 4.46
C LEU A 382 -9.71 29.25 3.02
N GLY A 383 -10.37 30.39 2.76
CA GLY A 383 -10.84 30.72 1.41
C GLY A 383 -11.00 32.21 1.08
N GLY A 384 -10.82 32.56 -0.20
CA GLY A 384 -11.10 33.90 -0.74
C GLY A 384 -9.92 34.89 -0.76
N LEU A 385 -8.67 34.42 -0.80
CA LEU A 385 -7.46 35.27 -0.71
C LEU A 385 -7.11 35.95 -2.05
N ALA A 386 -6.76 37.24 -2.00
CA ALA A 386 -6.33 38.03 -3.17
C ALA A 386 -4.84 37.87 -3.52
N ALA A 387 -4.50 38.24 -4.77
CA ALA A 387 -3.24 37.90 -5.44
C ALA A 387 -1.95 38.23 -4.66
N ASN A 388 -1.05 37.22 -4.62
CA ASN A 388 0.35 37.20 -4.12
C ASN A 388 0.59 36.72 -2.66
N ALA A 389 -0.44 36.31 -1.95
CA ALA A 389 -0.39 35.93 -0.54
C ALA A 389 -0.78 34.45 -0.33
N GLY A 390 0.07 33.65 0.34
CA GLY A 390 -0.25 32.27 0.68
C GLY A 390 -1.29 32.17 1.80
N ALA A 391 -2.09 31.10 1.86
CA ALA A 391 -3.03 30.91 2.98
C ALA A 391 -2.29 30.68 4.31
N VAL A 392 -1.20 29.91 4.22
CA VAL A 392 -0.20 29.77 5.29
C VAL A 392 1.14 30.28 4.76
N PHE A 393 1.73 31.29 5.43
CA PHE A 393 3.00 31.90 5.04
C PHE A 393 4.05 31.85 6.15
N GLY A 394 5.13 31.10 5.94
CA GLY A 394 6.30 31.05 6.82
C GLY A 394 7.50 31.78 6.21
N ASN A 395 8.04 32.79 6.91
CA ASN A 395 9.24 33.51 6.47
C ASN A 395 10.31 33.62 7.57
N GLY A 396 11.55 33.24 7.24
CA GLY A 396 12.68 33.29 8.18
C GLY A 396 12.70 32.17 9.22
N VAL A 397 11.90 31.14 9.02
CA VAL A 397 11.79 29.93 9.86
C VAL A 397 12.87 28.91 9.49
N ALA A 398 13.42 28.19 10.47
CA ALA A 398 14.42 27.14 10.25
C ALA A 398 13.80 25.75 9.93
N SER A 399 12.61 25.49 10.46
CA SER A 399 11.78 24.33 10.12
C SER A 399 10.31 24.70 10.37
N PHE A 400 9.39 24.09 9.63
CA PHE A 400 7.98 24.44 9.61
C PHE A 400 7.10 23.18 9.49
N ASP A 401 6.43 22.80 10.58
CA ASP A 401 5.56 21.63 10.64
C ASP A 401 4.08 22.02 10.50
N LEU A 402 3.34 21.30 9.65
CA LEU A 402 1.91 21.47 9.38
C LEU A 402 1.20 20.12 9.45
N ALA A 403 0.07 20.05 10.14
CA ALA A 403 -0.77 18.86 10.20
C ALA A 403 -2.25 19.19 9.99
N ASP A 404 -2.93 18.37 9.19
CA ASP A 404 -4.39 18.34 9.04
C ASP A 404 -5.02 19.68 8.58
N VAL A 405 -4.41 20.31 7.57
CA VAL A 405 -4.82 21.65 7.09
C VAL A 405 -5.66 21.56 5.80
N THR A 406 -6.86 22.13 5.80
CA THR A 406 -7.69 22.28 4.60
C THR A 406 -7.66 23.72 4.05
N VAL A 407 -7.27 23.90 2.78
CA VAL A 407 -7.22 25.22 2.10
C VAL A 407 -7.91 25.16 0.75
N SER A 408 -8.76 26.14 0.44
CA SER A 408 -9.40 26.23 -0.87
C SER A 408 -9.48 27.62 -1.49
N GLY A 409 -9.28 27.73 -2.80
CA GLY A 409 -9.47 28.98 -3.54
C GLY A 409 -8.41 30.07 -3.30
N ALA A 410 -7.22 29.74 -2.80
CA ALA A 410 -6.15 30.70 -2.52
C ALA A 410 -5.39 31.10 -3.80
N THR A 411 -5.32 32.40 -4.13
CA THR A 411 -4.67 32.90 -5.36
C THR A 411 -3.16 33.13 -5.26
N GLY A 412 -2.54 32.97 -4.08
CA GLY A 412 -1.07 33.07 -3.90
C GLY A 412 -0.35 31.74 -3.71
N GLY A 413 -1.11 30.65 -3.61
CA GLY A 413 -0.68 29.33 -3.12
C GLY A 413 -1.35 28.98 -1.79
N ALA A 414 -1.69 27.71 -1.56
CA ALA A 414 -2.29 27.27 -0.30
C ALA A 414 -1.26 27.31 0.84
N VAL A 415 -0.11 26.65 0.64
CA VAL A 415 1.02 26.67 1.57
C VAL A 415 2.22 27.32 0.88
N VAL A 416 2.77 28.39 1.46
CA VAL A 416 3.95 29.07 0.94
C VAL A 416 5.00 29.19 2.03
N VAL A 417 6.15 28.55 1.83
CA VAL A 417 7.29 28.67 2.74
C VAL A 417 8.44 29.36 2.03
N ALA A 418 8.92 30.47 2.60
CA ALA A 418 9.96 31.30 2.02
C ALA A 418 11.13 31.47 3.00
N GLY A 419 12.33 31.01 2.63
CA GLY A 419 13.52 31.14 3.46
C GLY A 419 14.42 29.90 3.45
N SER A 420 15.34 29.80 4.40
CA SER A 420 16.28 28.68 4.50
C SER A 420 15.77 27.47 5.29
N GLY A 421 14.48 27.42 5.61
CA GLY A 421 13.91 26.36 6.46
C GLY A 421 13.32 25.18 5.69
N THR A 422 13.25 24.03 6.34
CA THR A 422 12.60 22.80 5.85
C THR A 422 11.12 22.75 6.23
N VAL A 423 10.28 22.10 5.43
CA VAL A 423 8.85 21.92 5.72
C VAL A 423 8.56 20.47 6.05
N THR A 424 7.74 20.19 7.05
CA THR A 424 7.09 18.89 7.26
C THR A 424 5.59 19.11 7.19
N ALA A 425 4.91 18.49 6.25
CA ALA A 425 3.47 18.64 6.09
C ALA A 425 2.80 17.27 6.09
N THR A 426 1.76 17.07 6.88
CA THR A 426 1.00 15.83 6.92
C THR A 426 -0.51 16.09 6.89
N GLY A 427 -1.29 15.22 6.26
CA GLY A 427 -2.76 15.33 6.31
C GLY A 427 -3.36 16.56 5.61
N LEU A 428 -2.67 17.16 4.62
CA LEU A 428 -3.17 18.38 3.98
C LEU A 428 -4.31 18.09 2.99
N GLU A 429 -5.30 18.98 2.90
CA GLU A 429 -6.35 18.97 1.87
C GLU A 429 -6.38 20.32 1.13
N LEU A 430 -5.66 20.43 0.01
CA LEU A 430 -5.45 21.70 -0.71
C LEU A 430 -6.16 21.69 -2.06
N THR A 431 -7.30 22.40 -2.16
CA THR A 431 -8.18 22.33 -3.34
C THR A 431 -8.44 23.66 -4.05
N GLY A 432 -8.35 23.72 -5.39
CA GLY A 432 -8.81 24.90 -6.13
C GLY A 432 -7.99 26.18 -5.92
N ASN A 433 -6.74 26.07 -5.45
CA ASN A 433 -5.82 27.21 -5.25
C ASN A 433 -5.04 27.52 -6.52
N ASP A 434 -4.20 28.56 -6.56
CA ASP A 434 -3.29 28.75 -7.69
C ASP A 434 -2.14 27.74 -7.66
N ASN A 435 -1.56 27.52 -6.48
CA ASN A 435 -0.63 26.42 -6.21
C ASN A 435 -1.10 25.69 -4.95
N GLY A 436 -0.93 24.37 -4.86
CA GLY A 436 -1.11 23.66 -3.59
C GLY A 436 0.00 24.03 -2.60
N VAL A 437 1.17 23.42 -2.76
CA VAL A 437 2.37 23.70 -1.95
C VAL A 437 3.42 24.44 -2.77
N ARG A 438 4.00 25.49 -2.22
CA ARG A 438 5.08 26.26 -2.83
C ARG A 438 6.25 26.44 -1.88
N LEU A 439 7.35 25.75 -2.17
CA LEU A 439 8.57 25.75 -1.37
C LEU A 439 9.64 26.65 -2.00
N LYS A 440 10.01 27.72 -1.30
CA LYS A 440 11.11 28.64 -1.66
C LYS A 440 12.23 28.51 -0.62
N GLY A 441 12.79 27.31 -0.48
CA GLY A 441 13.78 26.91 0.52
C GLY A 441 14.40 25.53 0.23
N PRO A 442 15.37 25.06 1.04
CA PRO A 442 16.27 23.97 0.69
C PRO A 442 15.62 22.63 0.36
N GLY A 443 14.49 22.27 0.98
CA GLY A 443 13.76 21.01 0.78
C GLY A 443 12.57 20.87 1.75
N GLY A 444 11.94 19.69 1.83
CA GLY A 444 10.81 19.44 2.73
C GLY A 444 10.15 18.08 2.53
N SER A 445 9.21 17.71 3.39
CA SER A 445 8.41 16.49 3.31
C SER A 445 6.90 16.80 3.29
N VAL A 446 6.16 16.09 2.44
CA VAL A 446 4.69 16.11 2.39
C VAL A 446 4.19 14.68 2.47
N THR A 447 3.36 14.35 3.46
CA THR A 447 2.85 13.00 3.68
C THR A 447 1.33 12.96 3.83
N ASP A 448 0.71 11.84 3.43
CA ASP A 448 -0.70 11.54 3.69
C ASP A 448 -1.67 12.68 3.32
N SER A 449 -1.43 13.34 2.18
CA SER A 449 -2.11 14.58 1.78
C SER A 449 -2.89 14.45 0.45
N VAL A 450 -3.85 15.34 0.21
CA VAL A 450 -4.62 15.48 -1.04
C VAL A 450 -4.49 16.90 -1.57
N ILE A 451 -3.94 17.05 -2.77
CA ILE A 451 -3.66 18.33 -3.40
C ILE A 451 -4.29 18.34 -4.79
N SER A 452 -5.42 19.03 -4.96
CA SER A 452 -6.18 18.89 -6.20
C SER A 452 -6.83 20.15 -6.77
N GLY A 453 -7.12 20.13 -8.07
CA GLY A 453 -7.89 21.20 -8.73
C GLY A 453 -7.22 22.57 -8.76
N ASN A 454 -5.91 22.66 -8.49
CA ASN A 454 -5.22 23.95 -8.42
C ASN A 454 -4.99 24.52 -9.84
N THR A 455 -5.03 25.84 -10.03
CA THR A 455 -5.02 26.47 -11.36
C THR A 455 -3.66 26.40 -12.07
N PHE A 456 -2.55 26.32 -11.34
CA PHE A 456 -1.20 26.16 -11.90
C PHE A 456 -0.59 24.81 -11.52
N ALA A 457 -0.26 24.56 -10.25
CA ALA A 457 0.45 23.35 -9.86
C ALA A 457 -0.02 22.76 -8.54
N GLY A 458 0.10 21.44 -8.40
CA GLY A 458 -0.06 20.79 -7.11
C GLY A 458 1.08 21.20 -6.16
N MET A 459 2.33 21.00 -6.59
CA MET A 459 3.52 21.36 -5.82
C MET A 459 4.55 22.08 -6.68
N THR A 460 5.21 23.10 -6.12
CA THR A 460 6.30 23.82 -6.77
C THR A 460 7.48 24.04 -5.83
N THR A 461 8.69 23.87 -6.34
CA THR A 461 9.93 24.32 -5.68
C THR A 461 10.64 25.35 -6.56
N SER A 462 11.46 26.24 -5.98
CA SER A 462 12.15 27.27 -6.78
C SER A 462 13.59 27.61 -6.39
N THR A 463 14.09 27.14 -5.24
CA THR A 463 15.48 27.37 -4.79
C THR A 463 15.83 26.40 -3.66
N GLY A 464 16.77 25.46 -3.84
CA GLY A 464 17.17 24.54 -2.76
C GLY A 464 18.27 23.54 -3.15
N THR A 465 18.80 22.80 -2.17
CA THR A 465 19.82 21.73 -2.41
C THR A 465 19.50 20.45 -1.64
N GLU A 466 18.41 20.42 -0.88
CA GLU A 466 17.98 19.27 -0.09
C GLU A 466 16.82 18.55 -0.79
N THR A 467 16.55 17.33 -0.35
CA THR A 467 15.55 16.45 -0.95
C THR A 467 14.13 16.94 -0.67
N LEU A 468 13.26 16.87 -1.69
CA LEU A 468 11.80 16.93 -1.52
C LEU A 468 11.26 15.50 -1.34
N SER A 469 10.77 15.17 -0.16
CA SER A 469 10.11 13.89 0.11
C SER A 469 8.59 14.01 -0.03
N ILE A 470 7.97 13.09 -0.76
CA ILE A 470 6.51 12.99 -0.87
C ILE A 470 6.10 11.55 -0.56
N THR A 471 5.16 11.34 0.36
CA THR A 471 4.72 9.99 0.74
C THR A 471 3.21 9.90 0.82
N ASN A 472 2.60 8.82 0.32
CA ASN A 472 1.15 8.56 0.42
C ASN A 472 0.27 9.78 0.06
N THR A 473 0.65 10.54 -0.96
CA THR A 473 -0.01 11.81 -1.29
C THR A 473 -0.68 11.73 -2.66
N GLU A 474 -1.89 12.25 -2.77
CA GLU A 474 -2.63 12.40 -4.02
C GLU A 474 -2.45 13.82 -4.58
N ILE A 475 -2.03 13.92 -5.84
CA ILE A 475 -1.85 15.19 -6.56
C ILE A 475 -2.63 15.13 -7.87
N SER A 476 -3.82 15.70 -7.89
CA SER A 476 -4.79 15.45 -8.96
C SER A 476 -5.41 16.71 -9.58
N ASP A 477 -5.79 16.65 -10.86
CA ASP A 477 -6.63 17.69 -11.51
C ASP A 477 -6.02 19.12 -11.52
N ASN A 478 -4.70 19.27 -11.43
CA ASN A 478 -4.05 20.58 -11.44
C ASN A 478 -3.87 21.12 -12.87
N GLY A 479 -3.92 22.44 -13.04
CA GLY A 479 -4.02 23.09 -14.35
C GLY A 479 -2.79 22.89 -15.25
N THR A 480 -1.58 23.18 -14.77
CA THR A 480 -0.35 23.14 -15.57
C THR A 480 0.50 21.89 -15.29
N VAL A 481 0.70 21.50 -14.02
CA VAL A 481 1.64 20.43 -13.65
C VAL A 481 1.30 19.85 -12.27
N GLY A 482 1.58 18.56 -12.03
CA GLY A 482 1.41 17.97 -10.70
C GLY A 482 2.50 18.46 -9.75
N VAL A 483 3.76 18.13 -10.07
CA VAL A 483 4.95 18.54 -9.29
C VAL A 483 5.95 19.24 -10.21
N TYR A 484 6.34 20.46 -9.86
CA TYR A 484 7.34 21.25 -10.58
C TYR A 484 8.55 21.51 -9.68
N LEU A 485 9.69 20.95 -10.03
CA LEU A 485 10.95 21.18 -9.35
C LEU A 485 11.79 22.17 -10.14
N ALA A 486 12.29 23.25 -9.54
CA ALA A 486 13.18 24.19 -10.21
C ALA A 486 14.36 24.60 -9.34
N ASP A 487 15.58 24.41 -9.86
CA ASP A 487 16.84 24.76 -9.18
C ASP A 487 16.88 24.22 -7.73
N THR A 488 16.45 22.96 -7.53
CA THR A 488 16.35 22.28 -6.23
C THR A 488 17.10 20.95 -6.17
N GLY A 489 17.31 20.41 -4.97
CA GLY A 489 17.82 19.05 -4.77
C GLY A 489 16.84 17.95 -5.23
N PRO A 490 17.19 16.66 -5.03
CA PRO A 490 16.45 15.53 -5.59
C PRO A 490 15.03 15.39 -5.03
N MET A 491 14.19 14.63 -5.73
CA MET A 491 12.87 14.23 -5.23
C MET A 491 12.87 12.77 -4.78
N GLU A 492 12.23 12.47 -3.66
CA GLU A 492 11.89 11.10 -3.23
C GLU A 492 10.37 10.97 -3.06
N ALA A 493 9.70 10.28 -3.97
CA ALA A 493 8.27 9.97 -3.90
C ALA A 493 8.03 8.48 -3.62
N ASP A 494 7.20 8.16 -2.63
CA ASP A 494 6.79 6.78 -2.29
C ASP A 494 5.28 6.70 -2.04
N GLY A 495 4.56 5.81 -2.74
CA GLY A 495 3.11 5.68 -2.56
C GLY A 495 2.31 6.88 -3.07
N VAL A 496 2.85 7.65 -4.03
CA VAL A 496 2.24 8.89 -4.52
C VAL A 496 1.36 8.63 -5.73
N THR A 497 0.22 9.30 -5.83
CA THR A 497 -0.65 9.28 -7.02
C THR A 497 -0.68 10.66 -7.66
N ILE A 498 -0.24 10.78 -8.92
CA ILE A 498 -0.18 12.04 -9.68
C ILE A 498 -1.02 11.88 -10.94
N GLU A 499 -2.22 12.46 -10.95
CA GLU A 499 -3.20 12.15 -12.01
C GLU A 499 -3.94 13.36 -12.59
N ARG A 500 -4.26 13.30 -13.88
CA ARG A 500 -5.05 14.33 -14.58
C ARG A 500 -4.53 15.76 -14.41
N ASN A 501 -3.22 15.96 -14.34
CA ASN A 501 -2.61 17.29 -14.30
C ASN A 501 -2.31 17.80 -15.71
N GLY A 502 -2.29 19.12 -15.90
CA GLY A 502 -2.01 19.75 -17.20
C GLY A 502 -3.23 20.01 -18.08
N LEU A 503 -4.42 20.10 -17.48
CA LEU A 503 -5.73 20.21 -18.13
C LEU A 503 -5.98 21.52 -18.92
N VAL A 504 -5.04 22.47 -18.94
CA VAL A 504 -5.19 23.68 -19.77
C VAL A 504 -4.69 23.41 -21.19
N ASP A 505 -5.56 23.58 -22.19
CA ASP A 505 -5.20 23.50 -23.61
C ASP A 505 -3.91 24.32 -23.88
N ALA A 506 -2.85 23.62 -24.32
CA ALA A 506 -1.49 24.15 -24.57
C ALA A 506 -0.60 24.43 -23.34
N SER A 507 -0.85 23.78 -22.20
CA SER A 507 0.16 23.68 -21.13
C SER A 507 1.46 23.06 -21.67
N PRO A 508 2.64 23.66 -21.43
CA PRO A 508 3.91 23.04 -21.80
C PRO A 508 4.28 21.85 -20.90
N LEU A 509 3.64 21.68 -19.74
CA LEU A 509 4.04 20.70 -18.72
C LEU A 509 2.86 19.81 -18.31
N GLY A 510 3.15 18.69 -17.66
CA GLY A 510 2.22 17.73 -17.07
C GLY A 510 2.94 16.88 -16.01
N GLY A 511 2.20 16.11 -15.21
CA GLY A 511 2.76 15.13 -14.26
C GLY A 511 3.86 15.70 -13.34
N VAL A 512 5.10 15.21 -13.48
CA VAL A 512 6.29 15.66 -12.74
C VAL A 512 7.30 16.32 -13.69
N HIS A 513 7.79 17.50 -13.37
CA HIS A 513 8.77 18.20 -14.18
C HIS A 513 9.95 18.71 -13.35
N PHE A 514 11.17 18.38 -13.78
CA PHE A 514 12.44 18.81 -13.23
C PHE A 514 13.06 19.87 -14.15
N ALA A 515 13.13 21.12 -13.67
CA ALA A 515 13.63 22.28 -14.39
C ALA A 515 14.95 22.79 -13.79
N GLY A 516 15.86 23.25 -14.65
CA GLY A 516 17.11 23.93 -14.25
C GLY A 516 18.34 23.02 -14.18
N ASP A 517 19.51 23.63 -13.97
CA ASP A 517 20.84 22.99 -13.87
C ASP A 517 21.07 22.64 -12.38
N ALA A 518 20.48 21.51 -11.95
CA ALA A 518 20.70 21.00 -10.61
C ALA A 518 22.07 20.30 -10.55
N THR A 519 22.66 20.21 -9.36
CA THR A 519 23.80 19.31 -9.18
C THR A 519 23.40 17.87 -9.52
N PRO A 520 24.29 17.01 -10.05
CA PRO A 520 23.95 15.61 -10.36
C PRO A 520 23.36 14.92 -9.13
N ASP A 521 22.04 14.75 -9.12
CA ASP A 521 21.28 14.25 -8.00
C ASP A 521 20.28 13.17 -8.47
N VAL A 522 20.07 12.16 -7.61
CA VAL A 522 19.24 11.00 -7.92
C VAL A 522 17.82 11.23 -7.40
N SER A 523 16.87 11.42 -8.31
CA SER A 523 15.45 11.48 -7.97
C SER A 523 14.80 10.10 -8.09
N ARG A 524 14.01 9.72 -7.08
CA ARG A 524 13.39 8.40 -6.94
C ARG A 524 11.88 8.53 -6.85
N ILE A 525 11.16 7.79 -7.68
CA ILE A 525 9.72 7.62 -7.59
C ILE A 525 9.45 6.12 -7.45
N VAL A 526 8.86 5.71 -6.34
CA VAL A 526 8.62 4.29 -6.02
C VAL A 526 7.17 4.03 -5.60
N ASN A 527 6.66 2.83 -5.86
CA ASN A 527 5.30 2.41 -5.46
C ASN A 527 4.19 3.41 -5.83
N SER A 528 4.33 4.11 -6.96
CA SER A 528 3.53 5.30 -7.27
C SER A 528 2.75 5.13 -8.58
N THR A 529 1.71 5.94 -8.77
CA THR A 529 0.90 5.97 -9.99
C THR A 529 0.97 7.37 -10.61
N ILE A 530 1.28 7.44 -11.90
CA ILE A 530 1.29 8.68 -12.69
C ILE A 530 0.39 8.46 -13.90
N SER A 531 -0.83 9.02 -13.90
CA SER A 531 -1.83 8.67 -14.91
C SER A 531 -2.65 9.82 -15.48
N GLY A 532 -2.99 9.73 -16.77
CA GLY A 532 -3.95 10.65 -17.43
C GLY A 532 -3.51 12.12 -17.43
N ASN A 533 -2.23 12.41 -17.21
CA ASN A 533 -1.70 13.77 -17.23
C ASN A 533 -1.43 14.21 -18.68
N GLU A 534 -1.58 15.50 -18.96
CA GLU A 534 -1.39 16.10 -20.29
C GLU A 534 -0.30 17.17 -20.24
N GLY A 535 0.66 17.20 -21.18
CA GLY A 535 1.70 18.23 -21.17
C GLY A 535 2.49 18.35 -22.47
N GLY A 536 2.77 19.57 -22.93
CA GLY A 536 3.47 19.81 -24.20
C GLY A 536 4.91 19.28 -24.29
N LEU A 537 5.61 19.13 -23.17
CA LEU A 537 7.00 18.64 -23.04
C LEU A 537 7.07 17.28 -22.31
N GLY A 538 5.94 16.58 -22.20
CA GLY A 538 5.78 15.33 -21.45
C GLY A 538 4.59 15.39 -20.50
N GLY A 539 3.70 14.40 -20.61
CA GLY A 539 2.58 14.24 -19.68
C GLY A 539 2.98 13.50 -18.39
N GLY A 540 3.97 12.61 -18.44
CA GLY A 540 4.41 11.79 -17.31
C GLY A 540 5.46 12.48 -16.44
N VAL A 541 6.74 12.17 -16.67
CA VAL A 541 7.90 12.79 -16.03
C VAL A 541 8.73 13.49 -17.11
N SER A 542 9.34 14.64 -16.80
CA SER A 542 10.13 15.42 -17.73
C SER A 542 11.31 16.08 -17.01
N VAL A 543 12.50 16.07 -17.61
CA VAL A 543 13.77 16.55 -17.05
C VAL A 543 14.47 17.43 -18.10
N ASP A 544 14.72 18.70 -17.75
CA ASP A 544 15.43 19.65 -18.60
C ASP A 544 16.93 19.79 -18.23
N ASP A 545 17.46 18.89 -17.40
CA ASP A 545 18.80 18.97 -16.79
C ASP A 545 19.81 17.97 -17.38
N SER A 546 21.07 18.39 -17.52
CA SER A 546 22.13 17.66 -18.24
C SER A 546 22.73 16.46 -17.51
N ASP A 547 22.62 16.40 -16.17
CA ASP A 547 23.33 15.43 -15.31
C ASP A 547 22.42 14.65 -14.32
N SER A 548 21.09 14.81 -14.42
CA SER A 548 20.13 14.20 -13.47
C SER A 548 19.90 12.71 -13.69
N ILE A 549 19.68 11.95 -12.59
CA ILE A 549 19.29 10.53 -12.63
C ILE A 549 17.85 10.38 -12.13
N VAL A 550 16.98 9.76 -12.93
CA VAL A 550 15.59 9.45 -12.55
C VAL A 550 15.41 7.95 -12.41
N LEU A 551 15.07 7.50 -11.19
CA LEU A 551 14.74 6.11 -10.88
C LEU A 551 13.23 5.97 -10.67
N LEU A 552 12.58 5.21 -11.55
CA LEU A 552 11.22 4.73 -11.36
C LEU A 552 11.26 3.28 -10.93
N HIS A 553 10.62 2.92 -9.81
CA HIS A 553 10.57 1.53 -9.35
C HIS A 553 9.20 1.13 -8.83
N THR A 554 8.58 0.08 -9.40
CA THR A 554 7.19 -0.27 -9.02
C THR A 554 6.23 0.90 -9.28
N VAL A 555 6.37 1.54 -10.44
CA VAL A 555 5.57 2.69 -10.86
C VAL A 555 4.57 2.25 -11.94
N THR A 556 3.34 2.76 -11.86
CA THR A 556 2.34 2.65 -12.94
C THR A 556 2.28 3.97 -13.69
N LEU A 557 2.67 3.98 -14.96
CA LEU A 557 2.53 5.08 -15.89
C LEU A 557 1.41 4.73 -16.88
N GLU A 558 0.30 5.47 -16.85
CA GLU A 558 -0.87 5.12 -17.66
C GLU A 558 -1.50 6.32 -18.36
N GLY A 559 -1.68 6.24 -19.68
CA GLY A 559 -2.55 7.18 -20.42
C GLY A 559 -2.10 8.65 -20.38
N ASN A 560 -0.81 8.90 -20.12
CA ASN A 560 -0.27 10.26 -20.14
C ASN A 560 -0.05 10.71 -21.59
N SER A 561 -0.38 11.97 -21.91
CA SER A 561 -0.36 12.48 -23.29
C SER A 561 0.44 13.78 -23.45
N ALA A 562 0.97 14.01 -24.64
CA ALA A 562 1.63 15.25 -25.01
C ALA A 562 1.17 15.73 -26.41
N PRO A 563 0.18 16.62 -26.50
CA PRO A 563 -0.44 16.97 -27.79
C PRO A 563 0.46 17.84 -28.70
N PHE A 564 1.52 18.45 -28.18
CA PHE A 564 2.36 19.42 -28.91
C PHE A 564 3.87 19.12 -28.88
N GLY A 565 4.29 17.98 -28.33
CA GLY A 565 5.69 17.57 -28.19
C GLY A 565 5.78 16.11 -27.79
N ASP A 566 6.81 15.74 -27.01
CA ASP A 566 7.15 14.34 -26.78
C ASP A 566 6.18 13.69 -25.76
N ALA A 567 5.43 12.63 -26.12
CA ALA A 567 4.51 11.84 -25.27
C ALA A 567 5.29 11.00 -24.27
N LEU A 568 5.94 11.74 -23.38
CA LEU A 568 7.14 11.26 -22.78
C LEU A 568 6.85 10.89 -21.34
N ALA A 569 7.08 9.62 -21.04
CA ALA A 569 7.10 9.14 -19.67
C ALA A 569 8.29 9.77 -18.93
N ILE A 570 9.45 9.99 -19.59
CA ILE A 570 10.66 10.64 -19.06
C ILE A 570 11.50 11.31 -20.17
N ARG A 571 11.64 12.65 -20.17
CA ARG A 571 12.51 13.43 -21.10
C ARG A 571 13.79 13.82 -20.38
N GLY A 572 14.95 13.72 -21.03
CA GLY A 572 16.19 14.32 -20.52
C GLY A 572 16.90 15.14 -21.61
N ASP A 573 17.13 16.44 -21.40
CA ASP A 573 18.16 17.20 -22.13
C ASP A 573 19.55 16.90 -21.52
N VAL A 574 19.95 15.62 -21.59
CA VAL A 574 21.12 15.08 -20.86
C VAL A 574 22.46 15.34 -21.56
N ASP A 575 22.71 16.58 -21.97
CA ASP A 575 23.97 17.03 -22.61
C ASP A 575 25.27 16.63 -21.84
N GLY A 576 25.17 16.10 -20.61
CA GLY A 576 26.27 15.64 -19.74
C GLY A 576 26.32 14.13 -19.37
N GLY A 577 25.32 13.32 -19.75
CA GLY A 577 25.32 11.86 -19.50
C GLY A 577 24.44 11.34 -18.33
N GLY A 578 23.28 11.97 -18.07
CA GLY A 578 22.28 11.49 -17.12
C GLY A 578 21.67 10.11 -17.44
N GLU A 579 20.86 9.57 -16.52
CA GLU A 579 20.36 8.17 -16.59
C GLU A 579 18.86 8.06 -16.24
N ILE A 580 18.13 7.29 -17.04
CA ILE A 580 16.72 6.96 -16.85
C ILE A 580 16.63 5.47 -16.51
N ASN A 581 16.19 5.13 -15.30
CA ASN A 581 16.05 3.73 -14.88
C ASN A 581 14.61 3.41 -14.52
N VAL A 582 14.05 2.42 -15.21
CA VAL A 582 12.67 1.96 -15.04
C VAL A 582 12.68 0.50 -14.59
N GLY A 583 12.40 0.28 -13.31
CA GLY A 583 12.44 -1.05 -12.69
C GLY A 583 11.05 -1.52 -12.25
N ASN A 584 10.69 -2.78 -12.51
CA ASN A 584 9.47 -3.41 -12.00
C ASN A 584 8.19 -2.58 -12.23
N SER A 585 8.10 -1.85 -13.35
CA SER A 585 7.09 -0.83 -13.60
C SER A 585 6.19 -1.20 -14.79
N SER A 586 4.99 -0.62 -14.86
CA SER A 586 4.04 -0.81 -15.95
C SER A 586 3.81 0.52 -16.67
N ILE A 587 3.96 0.52 -18.00
CA ILE A 587 3.85 1.70 -18.85
C ILE A 587 2.86 1.41 -19.98
N THR A 588 1.68 2.02 -19.92
CA THR A 588 0.53 1.61 -20.74
C THR A 588 -0.27 2.75 -21.35
N GLY A 589 -0.68 2.58 -22.61
CA GLY A 589 -1.71 3.42 -23.23
C GLY A 589 -1.30 4.86 -23.53
N HIS A 590 -0.01 5.14 -23.67
CA HIS A 590 0.49 6.47 -24.01
C HIS A 590 0.32 6.76 -25.51
N THR A 591 -0.08 7.98 -25.89
CA THR A 591 -0.27 8.37 -27.30
C THR A 591 0.37 9.71 -27.62
N GLY A 592 1.13 9.79 -28.71
CA GLY A 592 1.60 11.06 -29.27
C GLY A 592 1.80 11.05 -30.78
N VAL A 593 1.57 12.20 -31.41
CA VAL A 593 1.48 12.33 -32.89
C VAL A 593 2.84 12.51 -33.58
N ALA A 594 3.94 12.59 -32.82
CA ALA A 594 5.29 12.84 -33.33
C ALA A 594 6.43 12.54 -32.33
N SER A 595 6.23 11.62 -31.37
CA SER A 595 6.98 11.65 -30.12
C SER A 595 7.45 10.30 -29.58
N GLU A 596 8.54 10.32 -28.82
CA GLU A 596 9.10 9.16 -28.12
C GLU A 596 8.45 8.93 -26.74
N LEU A 597 8.28 7.66 -26.30
CA LEU A 597 7.80 7.33 -24.95
C LEU A 597 8.91 7.45 -23.88
N PHE A 598 10.14 7.09 -24.23
CA PHE A 598 11.35 7.36 -23.46
C PHE A 598 12.38 8.06 -24.35
N ALA A 599 12.97 9.16 -23.89
CA ALA A 599 13.90 9.97 -24.66
C ALA A 599 15.02 10.52 -23.79
N SER A 600 16.26 10.26 -24.22
CA SER A 600 17.50 10.72 -23.59
C SER A 600 18.45 11.29 -24.65
N GLN A 601 19.22 12.33 -24.33
CA GLN A 601 20.26 12.89 -25.20
C GLN A 601 21.66 12.63 -24.64
N ASN A 602 22.40 11.63 -25.12
CA ASN A 602 23.71 11.17 -24.63
C ASN A 602 23.70 10.43 -23.29
N GLY A 603 22.52 10.18 -22.71
CA GLY A 603 22.36 9.45 -21.44
C GLY A 603 21.87 8.01 -21.61
N LEU A 604 21.98 7.21 -20.55
CA LEU A 604 21.59 5.79 -20.54
C LEU A 604 20.11 5.62 -20.18
N ILE A 605 19.39 4.77 -20.93
CA ILE A 605 18.05 4.30 -20.57
C ILE A 605 18.14 2.82 -20.18
N GLN A 606 17.82 2.47 -18.93
CA GLN A 606 17.69 1.07 -18.49
C GLN A 606 16.25 0.74 -18.14
N MET A 607 15.81 -0.43 -18.59
CA MET A 607 14.52 -1.02 -18.24
C MET A 607 14.76 -2.41 -17.68
N TYR A 608 14.19 -2.68 -16.51
CA TYR A 608 14.39 -3.92 -15.78
C TYR A 608 13.06 -4.43 -15.24
N GLY A 609 12.69 -5.68 -15.48
CA GLY A 609 11.50 -6.29 -14.85
C GLY A 609 10.18 -5.58 -15.20
N SER A 610 10.11 -4.83 -16.29
CA SER A 610 9.01 -3.88 -16.56
C SER A 610 8.17 -4.30 -17.76
N THR A 611 6.93 -3.82 -17.83
CA THR A 611 6.00 -4.06 -18.94
C THR A 611 5.69 -2.76 -19.67
N ILE A 612 5.88 -2.73 -20.99
CA ILE A 612 5.58 -1.60 -21.86
C ILE A 612 4.54 -2.06 -22.89
N ASP A 613 3.30 -1.65 -22.69
CA ASP A 613 2.15 -2.19 -23.41
C ASP A 613 1.27 -1.11 -24.07
N ALA A 614 0.85 -1.34 -25.30
CA ALA A 614 -0.16 -0.53 -26.00
C ALA A 614 0.17 0.97 -26.13
N ASN A 615 1.43 1.32 -26.34
CA ASN A 615 1.88 2.71 -26.53
C ASN A 615 2.02 3.07 -28.02
N ALA A 616 1.81 4.33 -28.37
CA ALA A 616 1.93 4.83 -29.74
C ALA A 616 2.81 6.09 -29.84
N GLY A 617 3.80 6.07 -30.75
CA GLY A 617 4.79 7.15 -30.89
C GLY A 617 5.63 7.15 -32.18
N SER A 618 6.64 8.01 -32.21
CA SER A 618 7.75 7.96 -33.20
C SER A 618 8.61 6.74 -32.90
N SER A 619 9.20 6.73 -31.71
CA SER A 619 9.87 5.58 -31.12
C SER A 619 9.24 5.24 -29.77
N VAL A 620 9.36 4.01 -29.28
CA VAL A 620 8.91 3.71 -27.91
C VAL A 620 10.06 3.99 -26.94
N VAL A 621 11.28 3.58 -27.27
CA VAL A 621 12.46 3.89 -26.47
C VAL A 621 13.53 4.46 -27.38
N GLU A 622 14.01 5.67 -27.10
CA GLU A 622 15.02 6.33 -27.91
C GLU A 622 16.10 7.01 -27.07
N SER A 623 17.35 6.73 -27.40
CA SER A 623 18.49 7.52 -26.98
C SER A 623 19.12 8.21 -28.21
N VAL A 624 19.33 9.52 -28.11
CA VAL A 624 19.94 10.33 -29.17
C VAL A 624 21.38 10.65 -28.77
N GLY A 625 22.32 10.68 -29.71
CA GLY A 625 23.75 10.88 -29.40
C GLY A 625 24.44 9.60 -28.93
N ASP A 626 25.43 9.70 -28.05
CA ASP A 626 26.29 8.57 -27.63
C ASP A 626 25.71 7.73 -26.47
N GLY A 627 24.42 7.87 -26.13
CA GLY A 627 23.80 7.18 -24.99
C GLY A 627 23.23 5.80 -25.34
N ASP A 628 23.32 4.84 -24.41
CA ASP A 628 22.88 3.45 -24.61
C ASP A 628 21.42 3.21 -24.19
N VAL A 629 20.83 2.11 -24.67
CA VAL A 629 19.53 1.59 -24.23
C VAL A 629 19.71 0.13 -23.79
N ALA A 630 19.30 -0.20 -22.57
CA ALA A 630 19.34 -1.55 -22.02
C ALA A 630 17.94 -2.01 -21.59
N VAL A 631 17.53 -3.20 -22.04
CA VAL A 631 16.24 -3.83 -21.73
C VAL A 631 16.52 -5.19 -21.13
N GLN A 632 16.17 -5.39 -19.87
CA GLN A 632 16.40 -6.64 -19.16
C GLN A 632 15.14 -7.14 -18.46
N LEU A 633 14.87 -8.45 -18.51
CA LEU A 633 13.75 -9.08 -17.78
C LEU A 633 12.39 -8.42 -18.05
N SER A 634 12.21 -7.79 -19.22
CA SER A 634 11.09 -6.90 -19.50
C SER A 634 10.24 -7.40 -20.67
N GLU A 635 8.95 -7.04 -20.66
CA GLU A 635 8.00 -7.33 -21.72
C GLU A 635 7.63 -6.05 -22.47
N ILE A 636 7.88 -6.01 -23.78
CA ILE A 636 7.50 -4.88 -24.66
C ILE A 636 6.47 -5.42 -25.64
N THR A 637 5.20 -5.00 -25.49
CA THR A 637 4.10 -5.60 -26.24
C THR A 637 3.06 -4.64 -26.81
N SER A 638 2.45 -5.01 -27.94
CA SER A 638 1.34 -4.28 -28.56
C SER A 638 1.58 -2.79 -28.82
N ASN A 639 2.83 -2.34 -28.95
CA ASN A 639 3.17 -0.94 -29.20
C ASN A 639 3.17 -0.62 -30.71
N ASP A 640 2.88 0.64 -31.07
CA ASP A 640 2.83 1.15 -32.45
C ASP A 640 3.81 2.32 -32.64
N ALA A 641 4.98 2.04 -33.24
CA ALA A 641 6.03 3.00 -33.52
C ALA A 641 6.05 3.38 -35.02
N SER A 642 5.98 4.67 -35.33
CA SER A 642 6.07 5.14 -36.73
C SER A 642 7.51 5.21 -37.27
N ALA A 643 8.51 5.16 -36.38
CA ALA A 643 9.92 4.98 -36.64
C ALA A 643 10.40 3.67 -35.99
N SER A 644 11.24 3.74 -34.95
CA SER A 644 11.89 2.54 -34.41
C SER A 644 11.29 2.16 -33.06
N LEU A 645 10.99 0.89 -32.79
CA LEU A 645 10.44 0.53 -31.47
C LEU A 645 11.49 0.86 -30.38
N ILE A 646 12.73 0.40 -30.57
CA ILE A 646 13.87 0.71 -29.70
C ILE A 646 15.02 1.26 -30.55
N ARG A 647 15.56 2.42 -30.17
CA ARG A 647 16.59 3.12 -30.94
C ARG A 647 17.70 3.72 -30.08
N ALA A 648 18.95 3.60 -30.51
CA ALA A 648 20.07 4.42 -30.03
C ALA A 648 20.79 5.07 -31.22
N SER A 649 20.96 6.39 -31.24
CA SER A 649 21.46 7.12 -32.43
C SER A 649 23.01 7.15 -32.54
N GLY A 650 23.71 6.51 -31.61
CA GLY A 650 25.18 6.52 -31.50
C GLY A 650 25.73 5.60 -30.39
N GLY A 651 24.93 5.35 -29.34
CA GLY A 651 25.16 4.30 -28.34
C GLY A 651 24.62 2.92 -28.73
N ALA A 652 24.80 1.93 -27.87
CA ALA A 652 24.37 0.55 -28.07
C ALA A 652 22.93 0.30 -27.61
N VAL A 653 22.32 -0.76 -28.14
CA VAL A 653 21.05 -1.32 -27.69
C VAL A 653 21.26 -2.76 -27.22
N ASP A 654 21.05 -3.01 -25.94
CA ASP A 654 21.17 -4.33 -25.32
C ASP A 654 19.79 -4.84 -24.89
N ILE A 655 19.36 -6.00 -25.39
CA ILE A 655 18.13 -6.66 -25.00
C ILE A 655 18.47 -8.03 -24.42
N ASP A 656 18.24 -8.21 -23.13
CA ASP A 656 18.62 -9.41 -22.38
C ASP A 656 17.44 -10.01 -21.62
N THR A 657 17.28 -11.33 -21.68
CA THR A 657 16.26 -12.06 -20.88
C THR A 657 14.84 -11.46 -21.00
N SER A 658 14.47 -10.94 -22.17
CA SER A 658 13.28 -10.10 -22.39
C SER A 658 12.40 -10.61 -23.52
N THR A 659 11.13 -10.18 -23.53
CA THR A 659 10.16 -10.55 -24.58
C THR A 659 9.65 -9.31 -25.29
N VAL A 660 9.80 -9.28 -26.62
CA VAL A 660 9.31 -8.22 -27.50
C VAL A 660 8.28 -8.83 -28.44
N THR A 661 6.99 -8.52 -28.25
CA THR A 661 5.91 -9.23 -28.95
C THR A 661 4.74 -8.37 -29.41
N ASP A 662 4.13 -8.69 -30.56
CA ASP A 662 2.93 -7.99 -31.07
C ASP A 662 3.14 -6.48 -31.32
N ASN A 663 4.37 -6.01 -31.52
CA ASN A 663 4.64 -4.60 -31.79
C ASN A 663 4.59 -4.31 -33.30
N THR A 664 4.16 -3.10 -33.67
CA THR A 664 4.28 -2.56 -35.03
C THR A 664 5.33 -1.46 -35.04
N ALA A 665 6.31 -1.53 -35.95
CA ALA A 665 7.35 -0.51 -36.08
C ALA A 665 7.78 -0.33 -37.54
N ARG A 666 8.50 0.76 -37.87
CA ARG A 666 9.29 0.79 -39.11
C ARG A 666 10.50 -0.12 -38.96
N THR A 667 11.31 0.09 -37.91
CA THR A 667 12.39 -0.81 -37.51
C THR A 667 12.14 -1.28 -36.08
N LEU A 668 12.25 -2.56 -35.78
CA LEU A 668 11.95 -3.02 -34.41
C LEU A 668 13.09 -2.62 -33.44
N VAL A 669 14.35 -2.93 -33.74
CA VAL A 669 15.50 -2.55 -32.90
C VAL A 669 16.60 -1.94 -33.76
N GLU A 670 17.12 -0.78 -33.39
CA GLU A 670 18.06 -0.01 -34.21
C GLU A 670 19.18 0.66 -33.39
N ALA A 671 20.43 0.53 -33.83
CA ALA A 671 21.54 1.37 -33.39
C ALA A 671 22.20 2.11 -34.56
N GLU A 672 22.24 3.44 -34.52
CA GLU A 672 22.85 4.24 -35.57
C GLU A 672 24.35 4.53 -35.30
N GLY A 673 25.08 4.96 -36.33
CA GLY A 673 26.48 5.34 -36.22
C GLY A 673 27.45 4.17 -35.94
N SER A 674 28.00 4.12 -34.73
CA SER A 674 28.93 3.06 -34.27
C SER A 674 28.36 2.21 -33.13
N GLY A 675 27.10 2.43 -32.75
CA GLY A 675 26.41 1.66 -31.73
C GLY A 675 26.23 0.19 -32.13
N ALA A 676 26.27 -0.71 -31.14
CA ALA A 676 26.01 -2.13 -31.36
C ALA A 676 24.57 -2.50 -30.98
N VAL A 677 24.01 -3.56 -31.56
CA VAL A 677 22.77 -4.17 -31.10
C VAL A 677 23.04 -5.59 -30.62
N ASN A 678 22.81 -5.85 -29.34
CA ASN A 678 22.98 -7.18 -28.76
C ASN A 678 21.62 -7.69 -28.28
N VAL A 679 21.23 -8.89 -28.71
CA VAL A 679 20.03 -9.58 -28.23
C VAL A 679 20.45 -10.93 -27.66
N THR A 680 20.35 -11.05 -26.34
CA THR A 680 20.76 -12.23 -25.58
C THR A 680 19.57 -12.81 -24.83
N GLN A 681 19.42 -14.14 -24.84
CA GLN A 681 18.41 -14.84 -24.01
C GLN A 681 16.98 -14.31 -24.15
N SER A 682 16.63 -13.75 -25.31
CA SER A 682 15.41 -12.96 -25.47
C SER A 682 14.52 -13.51 -26.59
N THR A 683 13.22 -13.29 -26.47
CA THR A 683 12.21 -13.75 -27.42
C THR A 683 11.60 -12.56 -28.16
N LEU A 684 11.86 -12.45 -29.47
CA LEU A 684 11.26 -11.46 -30.37
C LEU A 684 10.27 -12.19 -31.29
N THR A 685 8.97 -12.04 -31.05
CA THR A 685 7.95 -12.81 -31.81
C THR A 685 6.71 -12.01 -32.15
N GLN A 686 5.98 -12.40 -33.20
CA GLN A 686 4.69 -11.79 -33.56
C GLN A 686 4.76 -10.27 -33.85
N ASN A 687 5.94 -9.69 -34.09
CA ASN A 687 6.08 -8.28 -34.40
C ASN A 687 5.90 -8.02 -35.90
N THR A 688 5.40 -6.83 -36.24
CA THR A 688 5.31 -6.34 -37.61
C THR A 688 6.28 -5.17 -37.82
N ALA A 689 7.25 -5.34 -38.72
CA ALA A 689 8.19 -4.29 -39.11
C ALA A 689 7.99 -3.86 -40.58
N VAL A 690 8.40 -2.65 -40.93
CA VAL A 690 8.42 -2.19 -42.32
C VAL A 690 9.77 -2.47 -42.97
N ASP A 691 10.88 -2.07 -42.34
CA ASP A 691 12.22 -2.12 -42.92
C ASP A 691 13.06 -3.28 -42.36
N ALA A 692 13.21 -3.38 -41.04
CA ALA A 692 14.04 -4.42 -40.41
C ALA A 692 13.57 -4.79 -38.99
N LEU A 693 13.90 -6.01 -38.54
CA LEU A 693 13.72 -6.42 -37.15
C LEU A 693 14.88 -5.95 -36.26
N VAL A 694 16.12 -6.04 -36.74
CA VAL A 694 17.30 -5.59 -36.01
C VAL A 694 18.22 -4.85 -36.99
N ALA A 695 18.70 -3.66 -36.66
CA ALA A 695 19.51 -2.86 -37.58
C ALA A 695 20.68 -2.17 -36.86
N ALA A 696 21.84 -2.09 -37.54
CA ALA A 696 22.99 -1.30 -37.12
C ALA A 696 23.69 -0.61 -38.31
N ASP A 697 24.01 0.68 -38.17
CA ASP A 697 24.61 1.52 -39.23
C ASP A 697 26.15 1.43 -39.34
N THR A 698 26.71 2.09 -40.38
CA THR A 698 28.11 2.49 -40.75
C THR A 698 29.33 1.72 -40.17
N SER A 699 29.32 1.30 -38.90
CA SER A 699 30.34 0.45 -38.25
C SER A 699 29.86 -0.36 -37.03
N GLY A 700 28.58 -0.29 -36.64
CA GLY A 700 28.00 -1.01 -35.50
C GLY A 700 28.03 -2.52 -35.67
N ALA A 701 28.18 -3.25 -34.55
CA ALA A 701 28.09 -4.71 -34.53
C ALA A 701 26.65 -5.15 -34.21
N VAL A 702 26.25 -6.32 -34.69
CA VAL A 702 25.03 -6.98 -34.22
C VAL A 702 25.37 -8.38 -33.75
N GLU A 703 24.92 -8.71 -32.54
CA GLU A 703 25.11 -10.02 -31.92
C GLU A 703 23.77 -10.59 -31.46
N LEU A 704 23.44 -11.80 -31.92
CA LEU A 704 22.34 -12.59 -31.42
C LEU A 704 22.91 -13.84 -30.75
N ALA A 705 22.71 -13.99 -29.45
CA ALA A 705 23.19 -15.15 -28.70
C ALA A 705 22.07 -15.75 -27.85
N PHE A 706 21.78 -17.04 -28.07
CA PHE A 706 20.68 -17.71 -27.38
C PHE A 706 19.35 -16.92 -27.48
N ALA A 707 19.03 -16.38 -28.65
CA ALA A 707 17.81 -15.58 -28.88
C ALA A 707 16.80 -16.36 -29.73
N THR A 708 15.50 -16.12 -29.53
CA THR A 708 14.42 -16.67 -30.36
C THR A 708 13.76 -15.54 -31.13
N VAL A 709 13.99 -15.48 -32.45
CA VAL A 709 13.39 -14.50 -33.37
C VAL A 709 12.50 -15.23 -34.37
N THR A 710 11.19 -15.29 -34.12
CA THR A 710 10.26 -16.14 -34.90
C THR A 710 8.87 -15.52 -35.05
N ASP A 711 8.07 -15.95 -36.03
CA ASP A 711 6.71 -15.46 -36.27
C ASP A 711 6.58 -13.94 -36.47
N ASN A 712 7.66 -13.24 -36.87
CA ASN A 712 7.59 -11.82 -37.20
C ASN A 712 7.23 -11.59 -38.68
N SER A 713 6.71 -10.41 -39.01
CA SER A 713 6.26 -10.03 -40.35
C SER A 713 6.91 -8.73 -40.82
N LEU A 714 7.62 -8.77 -41.95
CA LEU A 714 8.21 -7.61 -42.64
C LEU A 714 7.36 -7.22 -43.86
N THR A 715 6.96 -5.95 -43.91
CA THR A 715 5.97 -5.45 -44.89
C THR A 715 6.57 -4.65 -46.05
N ASP A 716 7.80 -4.18 -45.92
CA ASP A 716 8.68 -3.67 -46.98
C ASP A 716 10.07 -4.32 -46.83
N ALA A 717 11.01 -4.01 -47.71
CA ALA A 717 12.43 -4.40 -47.65
C ALA A 717 12.86 -5.86 -47.97
N ALA A 718 14.18 -5.99 -48.18
CA ALA A 718 14.88 -6.96 -49.04
C ALA A 718 15.50 -8.19 -48.31
N SER A 719 15.36 -8.29 -46.98
CA SER A 719 16.07 -9.26 -46.11
C SER A 719 15.33 -9.40 -44.77
N THR A 720 15.30 -10.61 -44.17
CA THR A 720 14.56 -10.90 -42.91
C THR A 720 15.15 -10.23 -41.68
N VAL A 721 16.39 -9.74 -41.77
CA VAL A 721 17.10 -9.33 -40.56
C VAL A 721 17.98 -8.08 -40.69
N PHE A 722 18.45 -7.57 -41.85
CA PHE A 722 19.43 -6.45 -41.84
C PHE A 722 19.39 -5.47 -43.03
N GLU A 723 19.64 -4.19 -42.73
CA GLU A 723 20.20 -3.17 -43.62
C GLU A 723 21.57 -2.76 -43.07
N HIS A 724 22.66 -3.04 -43.82
CA HIS A 724 24.03 -2.67 -43.45
C HIS A 724 24.75 -2.02 -44.62
N ASP A 725 25.14 -0.76 -44.44
CA ASP A 725 25.97 0.00 -45.40
C ASP A 725 27.45 0.07 -44.97
N GLY A 726 27.88 -0.71 -43.96
CA GLY A 726 29.09 -0.47 -43.14
C GLY A 726 30.19 -1.55 -43.14
N SER A 727 31.03 -1.56 -42.09
CA SER A 727 32.14 -2.54 -41.89
C SER A 727 32.14 -3.28 -40.53
N GLY A 728 31.06 -3.15 -39.75
CA GLY A 728 30.88 -3.83 -38.46
C GLY A 728 30.67 -5.35 -38.59
N VAL A 729 30.79 -6.07 -37.46
CA VAL A 729 30.68 -7.54 -37.39
C VAL A 729 29.22 -7.95 -37.20
N PHE A 730 28.80 -9.01 -37.89
CA PHE A 730 27.49 -9.63 -37.73
C PHE A 730 27.65 -11.06 -37.21
N GLN A 731 27.15 -11.34 -35.99
CA GLN A 731 27.28 -12.63 -35.32
C GLN A 731 25.93 -13.18 -34.85
N VAL A 732 25.70 -14.45 -35.14
CA VAL A 732 24.57 -15.23 -34.62
C VAL A 732 25.10 -16.56 -34.10
N ASP A 733 24.90 -16.81 -32.82
CA ASP A 733 25.29 -18.05 -32.16
C ASP A 733 24.11 -18.61 -31.36
N SER A 734 23.90 -19.92 -31.46
CA SER A 734 22.93 -20.64 -30.63
C SER A 734 21.51 -20.05 -30.64
N SER A 735 21.09 -19.42 -31.75
CA SER A 735 19.84 -18.64 -31.85
C SER A 735 18.89 -19.15 -32.94
N ILE A 736 17.60 -18.87 -32.79
CA ILE A 736 16.53 -19.21 -33.76
C ILE A 736 16.16 -17.97 -34.56
N LEU A 737 16.17 -18.06 -35.90
CA LEU A 737 15.74 -17.00 -36.82
C LEU A 737 14.70 -17.47 -37.86
N ALA A 738 14.08 -18.64 -37.66
CA ALA A 738 13.12 -19.24 -38.58
C ALA A 738 11.65 -18.84 -38.29
N GLY A 739 10.75 -19.10 -39.24
CA GLY A 739 9.31 -18.80 -39.10
C GLY A 739 8.91 -17.35 -39.37
N ASN A 740 9.83 -16.52 -39.89
CA ASN A 740 9.55 -15.12 -40.17
C ASN A 740 9.03 -14.92 -41.61
N THR A 741 8.19 -13.92 -41.84
CA THR A 741 7.58 -13.64 -43.15
C THR A 741 8.05 -12.30 -43.72
N VAL A 742 8.34 -12.23 -45.02
CA VAL A 742 8.76 -11.02 -45.75
C VAL A 742 7.89 -10.85 -47.00
N LEU A 743 7.18 -9.72 -47.11
CA LEU A 743 6.27 -9.45 -48.24
C LEU A 743 5.26 -10.60 -48.51
N GLY A 744 4.88 -11.34 -47.47
CA GLY A 744 4.00 -12.52 -47.55
C GLY A 744 4.64 -13.79 -48.14
N TRP A 745 5.95 -13.80 -48.35
CA TRP A 745 6.77 -15.00 -48.56
C TRP A 745 7.42 -15.40 -47.23
N VAL A 746 7.67 -16.68 -47.05
CA VAL A 746 8.46 -17.18 -45.90
C VAL A 746 9.94 -16.99 -46.25
N ASP A 747 10.65 -16.24 -45.39
CA ASP A 747 12.11 -16.08 -45.33
C ASP A 747 12.89 -15.46 -46.51
N ALA A 748 13.64 -14.39 -46.23
CA ALA A 748 14.53 -13.65 -47.13
C ALA A 748 16.02 -13.84 -46.71
N PRO A 749 17.00 -13.58 -47.58
CA PRO A 749 18.42 -13.79 -47.23
C PRO A 749 18.91 -12.83 -46.14
N LEU A 750 19.91 -13.25 -45.37
CA LEU A 750 20.72 -12.37 -44.51
C LEU A 750 21.52 -11.41 -45.42
N ALA A 751 21.36 -10.11 -45.24
CA ALA A 751 22.05 -9.09 -46.05
C ALA A 751 23.17 -8.42 -45.23
N ALA A 752 24.26 -9.15 -44.99
CA ALA A 752 25.48 -8.61 -44.39
C ALA A 752 26.70 -8.99 -45.26
N PRO A 753 27.72 -8.13 -45.39
CA PRO A 753 29.00 -8.52 -45.98
C PRO A 753 29.74 -9.45 -45.00
N ASP A 754 29.71 -10.76 -45.28
CA ASP A 754 30.35 -11.83 -44.49
C ASP A 754 29.72 -12.11 -43.10
N PRO A 755 28.45 -12.58 -43.01
CA PRO A 755 27.81 -12.94 -41.75
C PRO A 755 28.46 -14.17 -41.09
N GLU A 756 28.77 -14.10 -39.79
CA GLU A 756 29.20 -15.26 -38.99
C GLU A 756 27.98 -15.85 -38.26
N VAL A 757 27.42 -16.92 -38.83
CA VAL A 757 26.27 -17.62 -38.24
C VAL A 757 26.67 -19.06 -38.01
N ASP A 758 26.72 -19.52 -36.77
CA ASP A 758 27.02 -20.92 -36.44
C ASP A 758 26.12 -21.43 -35.32
N TYR A 759 25.97 -22.76 -35.24
CA TYR A 759 25.13 -23.46 -34.25
C TYR A 759 23.72 -22.88 -34.07
N SER A 760 23.15 -22.32 -35.14
CA SER A 760 21.88 -21.61 -35.10
C SER A 760 20.83 -22.29 -35.98
N LEU A 761 19.56 -22.07 -35.66
CA LEU A 761 18.43 -22.58 -36.44
C LEU A 761 17.94 -21.47 -37.37
N ILE A 762 18.13 -21.69 -38.66
CA ILE A 762 17.89 -20.69 -39.72
C ILE A 762 16.99 -21.28 -40.81
N PRO A 763 16.25 -20.42 -41.54
CA PRO A 763 15.35 -20.89 -42.60
C PRO A 763 16.09 -21.37 -43.85
N VAL A 764 15.37 -22.07 -44.74
CA VAL A 764 15.92 -22.55 -46.02
C VAL A 764 16.07 -21.37 -46.99
N VAL A 765 17.23 -20.70 -46.98
CA VAL A 765 17.52 -19.61 -47.93
C VAL A 765 18.00 -20.12 -49.30
N SER A 766 17.38 -19.64 -50.39
CA SER A 766 17.84 -19.92 -51.76
C SER A 766 19.01 -18.99 -52.16
N GLY A 767 20.23 -19.33 -51.76
CA GLY A 767 21.44 -18.54 -52.05
C GLY A 767 22.53 -18.84 -51.03
N SER A 768 23.77 -18.97 -51.48
CA SER A 768 24.88 -19.58 -50.74
C SER A 768 25.62 -18.63 -49.79
N ASP A 769 24.94 -17.89 -48.91
CA ASP A 769 25.57 -16.78 -48.16
C ASP A 769 25.50 -16.90 -46.62
N VAL A 770 25.18 -18.08 -46.07
CA VAL A 770 25.27 -18.32 -44.63
C VAL A 770 26.45 -19.25 -44.37
N ASP A 771 27.58 -18.68 -43.97
CA ASP A 771 28.81 -19.42 -43.67
C ASP A 771 28.75 -19.97 -42.24
N GLY A 772 28.46 -21.27 -42.11
CA GLY A 772 28.50 -22.02 -40.86
C GLY A 772 28.18 -23.50 -41.10
N ALA A 773 29.07 -24.41 -40.70
CA ALA A 773 28.89 -25.84 -40.97
C ALA A 773 27.91 -26.52 -40.02
N ASN A 774 27.59 -25.89 -38.88
CA ASN A 774 26.83 -26.51 -37.79
C ASN A 774 25.41 -25.95 -37.63
N ASN A 775 24.95 -25.10 -38.56
CA ASN A 775 23.58 -24.58 -38.55
C ASN A 775 22.55 -25.66 -38.90
N ILE A 776 21.36 -25.52 -38.33
CA ILE A 776 20.19 -26.31 -38.65
C ILE A 776 19.33 -25.50 -39.62
N VAL A 777 19.07 -26.06 -40.80
CA VAL A 777 18.32 -25.38 -41.86
C VAL A 777 16.91 -25.95 -41.94
N THR A 778 15.93 -25.23 -41.38
CA THR A 778 14.50 -25.58 -41.37
C THR A 778 13.66 -24.30 -41.27
N ASP A 779 12.50 -24.30 -41.94
CA ASP A 779 11.56 -23.16 -41.90
C ASP A 779 10.70 -23.17 -40.62
N ASP A 780 10.56 -24.33 -39.98
CA ASP A 780 9.77 -24.52 -38.76
C ASP A 780 10.70 -24.94 -37.60
N PRO A 781 10.84 -24.12 -36.55
CA PRO A 781 11.61 -24.47 -35.37
C PRO A 781 10.90 -25.45 -34.42
N GLU A 782 9.63 -25.80 -34.69
CA GLU A 782 8.80 -26.68 -33.85
C GLU A 782 8.74 -26.17 -32.39
N LEU A 783 8.26 -24.94 -32.22
CA LEU A 783 8.07 -24.31 -30.91
C LEU A 783 6.59 -24.30 -30.52
N GLY A 784 6.32 -24.49 -29.23
CA GLY A 784 5.02 -24.27 -28.61
C GLY A 784 4.61 -22.79 -28.61
N PRO A 785 3.36 -22.48 -28.19
CA PRO A 785 2.85 -21.11 -28.21
C PRO A 785 3.61 -20.19 -27.25
N LEU A 786 3.61 -18.88 -27.55
CA LEU A 786 4.05 -17.86 -26.60
C LEU A 786 3.12 -17.87 -25.38
N GLN A 787 3.67 -18.18 -24.21
CA GLN A 787 2.91 -18.24 -22.97
C GLN A 787 3.82 -18.03 -21.75
N ASN A 788 3.23 -17.89 -20.57
CA ASN A 788 3.98 -17.92 -19.32
C ASN A 788 4.47 -19.36 -19.06
N ASN A 789 5.78 -19.58 -19.16
CA ASN A 789 6.43 -20.87 -18.87
C ASN A 789 7.27 -20.79 -17.58
N ASP A 790 6.74 -20.13 -16.54
CA ASP A 790 7.36 -19.95 -15.21
C ASP A 790 8.65 -19.11 -15.22
N GLY A 791 8.72 -18.13 -16.12
CA GLY A 791 9.81 -17.16 -16.23
C GLY A 791 9.40 -15.72 -15.90
N PRO A 792 10.36 -14.77 -15.92
CA PRO A 792 10.11 -13.35 -15.71
C PRO A 792 9.33 -12.71 -16.88
N THR A 793 9.41 -13.31 -18.08
CA THR A 793 8.72 -12.88 -19.30
C THR A 793 8.16 -14.09 -20.05
N PRO A 794 7.10 -13.95 -20.87
CA PRO A 794 6.56 -15.06 -21.66
C PRO A 794 7.57 -15.61 -22.66
N THR A 795 7.61 -16.91 -22.87
CA THR A 795 8.56 -17.57 -23.79
C THR A 795 7.85 -18.61 -24.68
N MET A 796 8.59 -19.15 -25.66
CA MET A 796 8.14 -20.27 -26.51
C MET A 796 9.04 -21.47 -26.27
N LEU A 797 8.48 -22.58 -25.77
CA LEU A 797 9.24 -23.80 -25.50
C LEU A 797 9.45 -24.61 -26.79
N PRO A 798 10.65 -25.17 -27.03
CA PRO A 798 10.83 -26.22 -28.02
C PRO A 798 9.90 -27.40 -27.75
N ASP A 799 9.10 -27.77 -28.76
CA ASP A 799 8.24 -28.94 -28.69
C ASP A 799 9.08 -30.23 -28.67
N LYS A 800 8.47 -31.33 -28.21
CA LYS A 800 9.12 -32.65 -28.21
C LYS A 800 9.51 -33.05 -29.64
N GLY A 801 10.81 -33.18 -29.88
CA GLY A 801 11.37 -33.51 -31.20
C GLY A 801 11.89 -32.31 -31.97
N SER A 802 11.73 -31.09 -31.44
CA SER A 802 12.27 -29.88 -32.04
C SER A 802 13.77 -30.05 -32.33
N PRO A 803 14.23 -29.64 -33.52
CA PRO A 803 15.63 -29.71 -33.86
C PRO A 803 16.49 -28.71 -33.07
N ALA A 804 15.88 -27.77 -32.33
CA ALA A 804 16.60 -26.84 -31.45
C ALA A 804 17.16 -27.52 -30.18
N ILE A 805 16.61 -28.69 -29.80
CA ILE A 805 16.97 -29.37 -28.55
C ILE A 805 18.41 -29.91 -28.61
N ASP A 806 19.19 -29.66 -27.55
CA ASP A 806 20.59 -30.07 -27.37
C ASP A 806 21.48 -29.69 -28.58
N ALA A 807 21.18 -28.59 -29.26
CA ALA A 807 21.77 -28.23 -30.56
C ALA A 807 22.65 -26.97 -30.56
N ALA A 808 22.74 -26.23 -29.45
CA ALA A 808 23.52 -25.00 -29.34
C ALA A 808 25.03 -25.22 -29.47
N ASN A 809 25.79 -24.12 -29.52
CA ASN A 809 27.25 -24.18 -29.51
C ASN A 809 27.72 -24.91 -28.24
N PRO A 810 28.51 -26.01 -28.35
CA PRO A 810 28.98 -26.75 -27.19
C PRO A 810 30.11 -26.05 -26.43
N THR A 811 30.70 -24.99 -27.00
CA THR A 811 31.73 -24.18 -26.37
C THR A 811 31.50 -22.70 -26.70
N PRO A 812 30.38 -22.11 -26.26
CA PRO A 812 30.09 -20.72 -26.52
C PRO A 812 31.11 -19.83 -25.79
N PRO A 813 31.45 -18.64 -26.32
CA PRO A 813 32.48 -17.77 -25.73
C PRO A 813 32.16 -17.35 -24.29
N ASP A 814 30.88 -17.07 -24.01
CA ASP A 814 30.35 -16.65 -22.70
C ASP A 814 28.94 -17.26 -22.48
N PRO A 815 28.82 -18.55 -22.10
CA PRO A 815 27.51 -19.17 -21.86
C PRO A 815 26.80 -18.54 -20.66
N PRO A 816 25.51 -18.18 -20.78
CA PRO A 816 24.73 -17.78 -19.63
C PRO A 816 24.49 -18.97 -18.69
N SER A 817 24.42 -18.70 -17.37
CA SER A 817 24.21 -19.75 -16.36
C SER A 817 22.77 -20.28 -16.31
N SER A 818 21.83 -19.47 -16.79
CA SER A 818 20.41 -19.78 -16.83
C SER A 818 19.84 -19.45 -18.19
N ASP A 819 18.66 -19.96 -18.55
CA ASP A 819 17.90 -19.55 -19.72
C ASP A 819 17.01 -18.31 -19.44
N GLN A 820 16.18 -17.88 -20.40
CA GLN A 820 15.31 -16.72 -20.24
C GLN A 820 14.38 -16.79 -19.00
N ARG A 821 14.03 -18.00 -18.56
CA ARG A 821 13.14 -18.24 -17.42
C ARG A 821 13.88 -18.20 -16.08
N GLY A 822 15.21 -18.13 -16.12
CA GLY A 822 16.06 -18.30 -14.94
C GLY A 822 16.31 -19.77 -14.56
N LEU A 823 15.98 -20.73 -15.44
CA LEU A 823 16.25 -22.16 -15.25
C LEU A 823 17.64 -22.52 -15.76
N GLU A 824 18.21 -23.66 -15.34
CA GLU A 824 19.57 -24.06 -15.75
C GLU A 824 19.69 -24.11 -17.28
N ARG A 825 20.77 -23.52 -17.82
CA ARG A 825 20.95 -23.35 -19.28
C ARG A 825 21.48 -24.59 -19.99
N GLU A 826 22.20 -25.45 -19.30
CA GLU A 826 22.76 -26.67 -19.89
C GLU A 826 22.16 -27.86 -19.17
N VAL A 827 21.12 -28.45 -19.77
CA VAL A 827 20.57 -29.73 -19.36
C VAL A 827 21.10 -30.79 -20.32
N ASN A 828 21.23 -32.04 -19.89
CA ASN A 828 21.75 -33.16 -20.71
C ASN A 828 23.15 -32.97 -21.34
N GLY A 829 23.94 -32.00 -20.85
CA GLY A 829 25.32 -31.77 -21.28
C GLY A 829 25.46 -30.93 -22.56
N ARG A 830 24.39 -30.32 -23.05
CA ARG A 830 24.42 -29.34 -24.16
C ARG A 830 23.15 -28.49 -24.17
N SER A 831 23.29 -27.17 -24.27
CA SER A 831 22.14 -26.28 -24.37
C SER A 831 21.34 -26.42 -25.67
N ASP A 832 20.08 -26.01 -25.60
CA ASP A 832 19.18 -25.77 -26.71
C ASP A 832 19.50 -24.46 -27.43
N ILE A 833 19.19 -24.43 -28.73
CA ILE A 833 19.20 -23.22 -29.56
C ILE A 833 17.97 -22.37 -29.18
N GLY A 834 18.14 -21.06 -29.02
CA GLY A 834 17.07 -20.11 -28.71
C GLY A 834 17.10 -19.59 -27.28
N SER A 835 16.05 -18.90 -26.86
CA SER A 835 15.96 -18.21 -25.56
C SER A 835 15.79 -19.12 -24.35
N VAL A 836 15.30 -20.33 -24.54
CA VAL A 836 14.95 -21.26 -23.46
C VAL A 836 15.72 -22.58 -23.55
N GLU A 837 15.85 -23.25 -22.41
CA GLU A 837 16.41 -24.60 -22.26
C GLU A 837 15.35 -25.60 -21.81
N ARG A 838 15.01 -26.58 -22.63
CA ARG A 838 14.00 -27.58 -22.29
C ARG A 838 14.47 -28.43 -21.11
N GLN A 839 13.86 -28.19 -19.95
CA GLN A 839 14.19 -28.92 -18.73
C GLN A 839 13.77 -30.39 -18.85
N LEU A 840 14.40 -31.23 -18.03
CA LEU A 840 13.99 -32.61 -17.87
C LEU A 840 12.65 -32.69 -17.11
N SER A 841 11.68 -33.34 -17.73
CA SER A 841 10.35 -33.52 -17.15
C SER A 841 10.29 -34.85 -16.37
N PRO A 842 9.62 -34.88 -15.20
CA PRO A 842 9.47 -36.11 -14.43
C PRO A 842 8.58 -37.13 -15.17
N PHE A 843 8.87 -38.41 -14.98
CA PHE A 843 8.10 -39.54 -15.53
C PHE A 843 6.59 -39.44 -15.21
N VAL A 844 6.26 -39.21 -13.94
CA VAL A 844 4.91 -39.01 -13.40
C VAL A 844 4.99 -37.93 -12.31
N ILE A 845 3.96 -37.10 -12.23
CA ILE A 845 3.75 -36.18 -11.12
C ILE A 845 2.69 -36.77 -10.19
N GLY A 846 3.07 -37.03 -8.93
CA GLY A 846 2.17 -37.53 -7.90
C GLY A 846 1.12 -36.49 -7.50
N LEU A 847 -0.10 -36.94 -7.23
CA LEU A 847 -1.20 -36.11 -6.77
C LEU A 847 -1.80 -36.67 -5.47
N PRO A 848 -2.35 -35.82 -4.57
CA PRO A 848 -3.19 -36.29 -3.49
C PRO A 848 -4.32 -37.18 -4.04
N PRO A 849 -4.49 -38.43 -3.56
CA PRO A 849 -5.46 -39.35 -4.13
C PRO A 849 -6.90 -38.79 -4.13
N ALA A 850 -7.54 -38.77 -5.29
CA ALA A 850 -8.86 -38.17 -5.47
C ALA A 850 -9.79 -39.07 -6.32
N ARG A 851 -10.99 -39.34 -5.79
CA ARG A 851 -11.98 -40.17 -6.47
C ARG A 851 -12.67 -39.44 -7.59
N VAL A 852 -12.59 -39.96 -8.81
CA VAL A 852 -13.23 -39.38 -10.01
C VAL A 852 -14.38 -40.22 -10.56
N LEU A 853 -14.46 -41.51 -10.19
CA LEU A 853 -15.60 -42.37 -10.51
C LEU A 853 -16.07 -43.14 -9.26
N GLU A 854 -17.37 -43.13 -9.01
CA GLU A 854 -18.00 -43.93 -7.96
C GLU A 854 -19.36 -44.43 -8.45
N THR A 855 -19.43 -45.68 -8.90
CA THR A 855 -20.68 -46.22 -9.46
C THR A 855 -21.75 -46.55 -8.41
N ARG A 856 -21.38 -46.73 -7.13
CA ARG A 856 -22.31 -47.12 -6.05
C ARG A 856 -23.14 -45.93 -5.57
N THR A 857 -24.39 -46.19 -5.19
CA THR A 857 -25.29 -45.16 -4.65
C THR A 857 -25.25 -45.15 -3.12
N GLY A 858 -24.96 -43.99 -2.51
CA GLY A 858 -25.02 -43.83 -1.05
C GLY A 858 -24.49 -42.48 -0.55
N PRO A 859 -24.80 -42.08 0.69
CA PRO A 859 -24.38 -40.78 1.23
C PRO A 859 -22.87 -40.66 1.47
N THR A 860 -22.14 -41.79 1.48
CA THR A 860 -20.69 -41.87 1.73
C THR A 860 -19.89 -42.23 0.47
N TYR A 861 -20.55 -42.42 -0.67
CA TYR A 861 -19.94 -42.79 -1.94
C TYR A 861 -19.94 -41.56 -2.83
N LYS A 862 -18.84 -40.80 -2.74
CA LYS A 862 -18.69 -39.47 -3.32
C LYS A 862 -17.41 -39.38 -4.16
N THR A 863 -17.49 -38.67 -5.27
CA THR A 863 -16.33 -38.22 -6.04
C THR A 863 -15.88 -36.85 -5.52
N ILE A 864 -14.72 -36.38 -5.96
CA ILE A 864 -14.11 -35.14 -5.50
C ILE A 864 -14.97 -33.90 -5.85
N ASP A 865 -15.74 -33.98 -6.93
CA ASP A 865 -16.49 -32.88 -7.54
C ASP A 865 -18.00 -33.15 -7.66
N GLY A 866 -18.47 -34.34 -7.31
CA GLY A 866 -19.88 -34.71 -7.45
C GLY A 866 -20.25 -35.29 -8.82
N GLU A 867 -19.34 -35.26 -9.79
CA GLU A 867 -19.54 -35.80 -11.13
C GLU A 867 -19.26 -37.31 -11.16
N ASP A 868 -19.96 -38.05 -12.02
CA ASP A 868 -19.87 -39.53 -12.13
C ASP A 868 -20.15 -40.32 -10.83
N GLU A 869 -20.90 -39.72 -9.90
CA GLU A 869 -21.39 -40.36 -8.68
C GLU A 869 -22.66 -41.18 -8.89
N GLY A 870 -22.71 -42.36 -8.28
CA GLY A 870 -23.90 -43.20 -8.21
C GLY A 870 -24.45 -43.60 -9.58
N ILE A 871 -23.61 -43.63 -10.62
CA ILE A 871 -24.04 -43.88 -11.99
C ILE A 871 -24.53 -45.32 -12.23
N GLY A 872 -24.37 -46.19 -11.23
CA GLY A 872 -24.95 -47.54 -11.17
C GLY A 872 -24.00 -48.64 -11.60
N ARG A 873 -24.29 -49.87 -11.19
CA ARG A 873 -23.50 -51.07 -11.49
C ARG A 873 -23.23 -51.24 -12.99
N ARG A 874 -22.00 -51.58 -13.35
CA ARG A 874 -21.58 -51.80 -14.74
C ARG A 874 -21.93 -53.22 -15.17
N THR A 875 -22.48 -53.37 -16.37
CA THR A 875 -22.90 -54.65 -16.92
C THR A 875 -21.89 -55.19 -17.94
N ASN A 876 -22.09 -56.45 -18.36
CA ASN A 876 -21.17 -57.13 -19.25
C ASN A 876 -21.22 -56.55 -20.68
N GLY A 877 -20.08 -56.08 -21.17
CA GLY A 877 -19.93 -55.41 -22.46
C GLY A 877 -20.23 -53.91 -22.42
N GLN A 878 -20.43 -53.34 -21.23
CA GLN A 878 -20.67 -51.90 -21.06
C GLN A 878 -19.35 -51.15 -21.04
N GLU A 879 -19.32 -49.99 -21.70
CA GLU A 879 -18.24 -49.02 -21.65
C GLU A 879 -18.66 -47.83 -20.78
N THR A 880 -17.73 -47.31 -19.98
CA THR A 880 -17.89 -46.10 -19.18
C THR A 880 -16.83 -45.10 -19.61
N MET A 881 -17.25 -43.99 -20.18
CA MET A 881 -16.38 -42.86 -20.55
C MET A 881 -16.25 -41.91 -19.36
N LEU A 882 -15.05 -41.44 -19.10
CA LEU A 882 -14.71 -40.62 -17.95
C LEU A 882 -13.83 -39.45 -18.41
N GLN A 883 -14.22 -38.22 -18.08
CA GLN A 883 -13.32 -37.06 -18.20
C GLN A 883 -12.29 -37.14 -17.06
N ILE A 884 -11.02 -36.98 -17.39
CA ILE A 884 -9.91 -37.01 -16.42
C ILE A 884 -9.16 -35.68 -16.42
N ALA A 885 -8.66 -35.23 -17.57
CA ALA A 885 -7.93 -33.97 -17.65
C ALA A 885 -8.84 -32.81 -17.22
N GLY A 886 -8.29 -31.90 -16.41
CA GLY A 886 -9.02 -30.82 -15.76
C GLY A 886 -9.80 -31.22 -14.50
N ARG A 887 -9.72 -32.49 -14.05
CA ARG A 887 -10.31 -32.96 -12.77
C ARG A 887 -9.22 -33.47 -11.84
N ALA A 888 -9.48 -33.44 -10.54
CA ALA A 888 -8.62 -34.05 -9.52
C ALA A 888 -7.14 -33.58 -9.53
N GLY A 889 -6.85 -32.38 -10.03
CA GLY A 889 -5.49 -31.84 -10.14
C GLY A 889 -4.73 -32.25 -11.41
N VAL A 890 -5.34 -33.00 -12.33
CA VAL A 890 -4.74 -33.37 -13.61
C VAL A 890 -4.81 -32.19 -14.60
N PRO A 891 -3.68 -31.72 -15.18
CA PRO A 891 -3.67 -30.67 -16.19
C PRO A 891 -4.48 -31.02 -17.45
N ALA A 892 -4.89 -30.00 -18.20
CA ALA A 892 -5.73 -30.17 -19.39
C ALA A 892 -4.99 -30.86 -20.55
N ASP A 893 -3.67 -30.74 -20.59
CA ASP A 893 -2.74 -31.24 -21.59
C ASP A 893 -2.04 -32.55 -21.17
N ALA A 894 -2.40 -33.16 -20.04
CA ALA A 894 -1.82 -34.42 -19.61
C ALA A 894 -2.03 -35.54 -20.65
N GLU A 895 -0.96 -36.21 -21.06
CA GLU A 895 -1.01 -37.30 -22.05
C GLU A 895 -1.50 -38.63 -21.46
N ALA A 896 -1.25 -38.85 -20.16
CA ALA A 896 -1.69 -40.04 -19.45
C ALA A 896 -1.99 -39.73 -17.98
N VAL A 897 -2.72 -40.63 -17.32
CA VAL A 897 -3.09 -40.52 -15.90
C VAL A 897 -2.66 -41.77 -15.14
N VAL A 898 -2.23 -41.59 -13.89
CA VAL A 898 -2.04 -42.70 -12.96
C VAL A 898 -3.30 -42.84 -12.11
N ILE A 899 -3.98 -43.98 -12.24
CA ILE A 899 -5.24 -44.26 -11.56
C ILE A 899 -5.23 -45.61 -10.89
N ASN A 900 -5.90 -45.71 -9.75
CA ASN A 900 -6.31 -46.98 -9.18
C ASN A 900 -7.74 -47.30 -9.63
N VAL A 901 -7.91 -48.38 -10.40
CA VAL A 901 -9.21 -48.87 -10.83
C VAL A 901 -9.61 -50.05 -9.96
N THR A 902 -10.74 -49.93 -9.26
CA THR A 902 -11.25 -50.96 -8.36
C THR A 902 -12.61 -51.49 -8.81
N GLY A 903 -12.69 -52.80 -9.02
CA GLY A 903 -13.93 -53.55 -9.18
C GLY A 903 -14.48 -53.95 -7.80
N VAL A 904 -15.66 -53.42 -7.45
CA VAL A 904 -16.31 -53.62 -6.15
C VAL A 904 -17.50 -54.57 -6.27
N ASP A 905 -17.58 -55.52 -5.32
CA ASP A 905 -18.62 -56.54 -5.22
C ASP A 905 -18.98 -57.19 -6.57
N PRO A 906 -18.02 -57.72 -7.36
CA PRO A 906 -18.32 -58.36 -8.64
C PRO A 906 -19.22 -59.61 -8.49
N ASP A 907 -20.09 -59.86 -9.48
CA ASP A 907 -21.01 -61.02 -9.48
C ASP A 907 -20.32 -62.35 -9.88
N GLY A 908 -19.11 -62.27 -10.44
CA GLY A 908 -18.41 -63.42 -11.01
C GLY A 908 -17.04 -63.05 -11.55
N VAL A 909 -16.43 -63.96 -12.31
CA VAL A 909 -15.14 -63.72 -12.97
C VAL A 909 -15.31 -62.74 -14.13
N GLY A 910 -14.44 -61.74 -14.19
CA GLY A 910 -14.46 -60.72 -15.22
C GLY A 910 -13.18 -59.87 -15.25
N PHE A 911 -13.17 -58.89 -16.15
CA PHE A 911 -12.08 -57.92 -16.25
C PHE A 911 -12.56 -56.54 -16.70
N VAL A 912 -11.75 -55.52 -16.47
CA VAL A 912 -11.87 -54.17 -17.05
C VAL A 912 -10.70 -53.93 -18.00
N THR A 913 -10.98 -53.36 -19.17
CA THR A 913 -9.99 -52.78 -20.08
C THR A 913 -10.08 -51.27 -19.99
N VAL A 914 -8.95 -50.63 -19.72
CA VAL A 914 -8.82 -49.18 -19.68
C VAL A 914 -8.05 -48.75 -20.92
N HIS A 915 -8.60 -47.78 -21.67
CA HIS A 915 -8.05 -47.36 -22.95
C HIS A 915 -8.48 -45.93 -23.32
N PRO A 916 -7.78 -45.24 -24.25
CA PRO A 916 -8.10 -43.88 -24.70
C PRO A 916 -9.31 -43.88 -25.67
N CYS A 917 -10.43 -44.46 -25.24
CA CYS A 917 -11.72 -44.47 -25.95
C CYS A 917 -11.67 -44.94 -27.42
N LEU A 918 -10.71 -45.81 -27.76
CA LEU A 918 -10.59 -46.49 -29.04
C LEU A 918 -11.93 -47.12 -29.51
N VAL A 919 -12.23 -47.01 -30.81
CA VAL A 919 -13.47 -47.51 -31.43
C VAL A 919 -13.72 -48.99 -31.16
N ASN A 920 -12.65 -49.79 -31.08
CA ASN A 920 -12.72 -51.18 -30.64
C ASN A 920 -11.82 -51.30 -29.39
N PRO A 921 -12.38 -51.68 -28.23
CA PRO A 921 -11.59 -51.92 -27.04
C PRO A 921 -10.48 -52.97 -27.31
N PRO A 922 -9.23 -52.71 -26.88
CA PRO A 922 -8.15 -53.67 -26.99
C PRO A 922 -8.46 -55.00 -26.28
N LEU A 923 -7.73 -56.06 -26.64
CA LEU A 923 -7.85 -57.35 -25.94
C LEU A 923 -7.18 -57.35 -24.56
N ALA A 924 -6.40 -56.31 -24.25
CA ALA A 924 -5.67 -56.13 -23.00
C ALA A 924 -6.62 -56.00 -21.80
N SER A 925 -6.23 -56.55 -20.65
CA SER A 925 -7.00 -56.43 -19.40
C SER A 925 -6.21 -55.64 -18.37
N SER A 926 -6.73 -54.49 -17.95
CA SER A 926 -6.11 -53.59 -16.97
C SER A 926 -6.47 -53.95 -15.52
N LEU A 927 -7.60 -54.62 -15.30
CA LEU A 927 -7.99 -55.15 -13.99
C LEU A 927 -8.68 -56.50 -14.17
N ASN A 928 -8.25 -57.53 -13.41
CA ASN A 928 -8.90 -58.84 -13.38
C ASN A 928 -9.58 -59.06 -12.02
N PHE A 929 -10.84 -59.47 -12.02
CA PHE A 929 -11.63 -59.67 -10.79
C PHE A 929 -12.41 -60.98 -10.79
N ARG A 930 -12.80 -61.42 -9.59
CA ARG A 930 -13.65 -62.59 -9.37
C ARG A 930 -14.72 -62.30 -8.33
N GLY A 931 -15.82 -63.06 -8.39
CA GLY A 931 -16.98 -62.85 -7.54
C GLY A 931 -16.66 -62.76 -6.05
N ASP A 932 -17.41 -61.91 -5.35
CA ASP A 932 -17.36 -61.67 -3.89
C ASP A 932 -16.02 -61.09 -3.37
N VAL A 933 -15.14 -60.61 -4.24
CA VAL A 933 -13.84 -60.02 -3.89
C VAL A 933 -13.64 -58.69 -4.61
N ASP A 934 -13.52 -57.60 -3.83
CA ASP A 934 -13.05 -56.32 -4.37
C ASP A 934 -11.61 -56.49 -4.85
N SER A 935 -11.34 -56.06 -6.07
CA SER A 935 -10.01 -56.16 -6.69
C SER A 935 -9.66 -54.80 -7.28
N GLY A 936 -8.48 -54.27 -6.97
CA GLY A 936 -7.95 -53.03 -7.53
C GLY A 936 -6.63 -53.26 -8.25
N ASN A 937 -6.30 -52.38 -9.20
CA ASN A 937 -5.01 -52.33 -9.87
C ASN A 937 -4.67 -50.86 -10.16
N GLU A 938 -3.45 -50.44 -9.85
CA GLU A 938 -2.94 -49.14 -10.28
C GLU A 938 -2.43 -49.26 -11.72
N ILE A 939 -2.76 -48.28 -12.56
CA ILE A 939 -2.41 -48.27 -13.97
C ILE A 939 -2.05 -46.86 -14.44
N VAL A 940 -1.09 -46.77 -15.35
CA VAL A 940 -0.80 -45.60 -16.18
C VAL A 940 -1.59 -45.74 -17.47
N ALA A 941 -2.58 -44.88 -17.67
CA ALA A 941 -3.52 -44.96 -18.77
C ALA A 941 -3.43 -43.74 -19.69
N GLU A 942 -3.22 -44.00 -20.98
CA GLU A 942 -3.29 -42.99 -22.04
C GLU A 942 -4.64 -42.26 -22.04
N LEU A 943 -4.59 -40.94 -22.13
CA LEU A 943 -5.75 -40.07 -22.33
C LEU A 943 -5.94 -39.76 -23.82
N THR A 944 -7.18 -39.54 -24.22
CA THR A 944 -7.44 -38.93 -25.53
C THR A 944 -6.95 -37.48 -25.55
N ALA A 945 -6.80 -36.88 -26.74
CA ALA A 945 -6.42 -35.47 -26.89
C ALA A 945 -7.40 -34.48 -26.22
N ASP A 946 -8.63 -34.90 -25.91
CA ASP A 946 -9.61 -34.12 -25.11
C ASP A 946 -9.65 -34.55 -23.63
N GLY A 947 -8.66 -35.31 -23.17
CA GLY A 947 -8.43 -35.64 -21.77
C GLY A 947 -9.34 -36.71 -21.18
N LYS A 948 -9.85 -37.64 -22.00
CA LYS A 948 -10.81 -38.68 -21.60
C LYS A 948 -10.20 -40.06 -21.56
N LEU A 949 -10.88 -40.93 -20.82
CA LEU A 949 -10.56 -42.34 -20.68
C LEU A 949 -11.83 -43.20 -20.75
N CYS A 950 -11.72 -44.43 -21.28
CA CYS A 950 -12.82 -45.37 -21.35
C CYS A 950 -12.50 -46.67 -20.59
N LEU A 951 -13.49 -47.14 -19.82
CA LEU A 951 -13.47 -48.40 -19.07
C LEU A 951 -14.46 -49.38 -19.70
N PHE A 952 -13.95 -50.36 -20.44
CA PHE A 952 -14.74 -51.46 -20.98
C PHE A 952 -14.83 -52.61 -19.97
N ASN A 953 -16.03 -52.98 -19.56
CA ASN A 953 -16.25 -53.97 -18.52
C ASN A 953 -16.76 -55.30 -19.08
N ARG A 954 -16.03 -56.39 -18.80
CA ARG A 954 -16.40 -57.78 -19.12
C ARG A 954 -16.75 -58.53 -17.84
N GLY A 955 -17.94 -58.29 -17.31
CA GLY A 955 -18.45 -58.88 -16.07
C GLY A 955 -19.60 -58.04 -15.55
N VAL A 956 -20.08 -58.29 -14.34
CA VAL A 956 -20.97 -57.35 -13.64
C VAL A 956 -20.30 -56.97 -12.34
N THR A 957 -20.06 -55.68 -12.13
CA THR A 957 -19.36 -55.12 -10.96
C THR A 957 -19.71 -53.64 -10.80
N ASP A 958 -19.55 -53.12 -9.59
CA ASP A 958 -19.40 -51.68 -9.40
C ASP A 958 -17.93 -51.30 -9.69
N LEU A 959 -17.69 -50.11 -10.22
CA LEU A 959 -16.36 -49.53 -10.44
C LEU A 959 -16.15 -48.29 -9.57
N VAL A 960 -14.92 -48.16 -9.10
CA VAL A 960 -14.36 -46.99 -8.43
C VAL A 960 -13.06 -46.64 -9.14
N VAL A 961 -12.82 -45.36 -9.42
CA VAL A 961 -11.54 -44.87 -9.97
C VAL A 961 -11.06 -43.71 -9.12
N ASP A 962 -9.85 -43.87 -8.58
CA ASP A 962 -9.13 -42.86 -7.81
C ASP A 962 -7.90 -42.41 -8.62
N VAL A 963 -7.75 -41.11 -8.88
CA VAL A 963 -6.55 -40.51 -9.50
C VAL A 963 -5.50 -40.32 -8.43
N VAL A 964 -4.26 -40.70 -8.72
CA VAL A 964 -3.11 -40.63 -7.81
C VAL A 964 -1.89 -39.93 -8.42
N GLY A 965 -1.95 -39.60 -9.72
CA GLY A 965 -0.91 -38.86 -10.42
C GLY A 965 -1.25 -38.67 -11.89
N TYR A 966 -0.38 -37.97 -12.63
CA TYR A 966 -0.49 -37.81 -14.07
C TYR A 966 0.89 -37.82 -14.74
N VAL A 967 0.90 -38.09 -16.04
CA VAL A 967 2.08 -37.95 -16.89
C VAL A 967 2.01 -36.57 -17.55
N PRO A 968 2.98 -35.67 -17.29
CA PRO A 968 3.01 -34.38 -17.94
C PRO A 968 3.32 -34.53 -19.45
N ASN A 969 2.84 -33.61 -20.27
CA ASN A 969 2.92 -33.68 -21.73
C ASN A 969 4.36 -33.77 -22.28
N ASP A 970 5.31 -33.24 -21.52
CA ASP A 970 6.73 -33.21 -21.82
C ASP A 970 7.50 -34.44 -21.27
N SER A 971 6.80 -35.37 -20.60
CA SER A 971 7.37 -36.61 -20.05
C SER A 971 8.09 -37.44 -21.12
N ARG A 972 9.16 -38.09 -20.67
CA ARG A 972 9.89 -39.11 -21.45
C ARG A 972 9.17 -40.46 -21.46
N TYR A 973 8.17 -40.68 -20.58
CA TYR A 973 7.20 -41.75 -20.78
C TYR A 973 6.31 -41.40 -21.97
N SER A 974 6.22 -42.31 -22.92
CA SER A 974 5.26 -42.21 -24.02
C SER A 974 4.23 -43.33 -23.83
N PRO A 975 2.94 -42.98 -23.65
CA PRO A 975 1.91 -44.00 -23.66
C PRO A 975 1.85 -44.67 -25.04
N VAL A 976 1.58 -45.97 -25.05
CA VAL A 976 1.28 -46.70 -26.28
C VAL A 976 -0.08 -47.34 -26.16
N GLY A 977 -0.88 -47.26 -27.22
CA GLY A 977 -2.19 -47.89 -27.25
C GLY A 977 -2.10 -49.37 -26.84
N PRO A 978 -2.88 -49.86 -25.85
CA PRO A 978 -2.66 -51.17 -25.24
C PRO A 978 -2.56 -52.32 -26.25
N ALA A 979 -1.43 -53.01 -26.27
CA ALA A 979 -1.13 -54.05 -27.26
C ALA A 979 -0.64 -55.36 -26.63
N ARG A 980 -1.22 -56.49 -27.04
CA ARG A 980 -0.85 -57.82 -26.53
C ARG A 980 0.39 -58.37 -27.22
N LEU A 981 1.49 -58.50 -26.48
CA LEU A 981 2.78 -59.01 -26.97
C LEU A 981 2.98 -60.51 -26.73
N LEU A 982 2.38 -61.07 -25.66
CA LEU A 982 2.44 -62.49 -25.29
C LEU A 982 1.05 -63.01 -24.92
N ASP A 983 0.68 -64.21 -25.41
CA ASP A 983 -0.50 -64.94 -24.92
C ASP A 983 -0.28 -66.44 -25.00
N THR A 984 0.05 -67.08 -23.88
CA THR A 984 0.37 -68.51 -23.89
C THR A 984 -0.87 -69.41 -23.87
N ARG A 985 -2.09 -68.88 -23.83
CA ARG A 985 -3.31 -69.68 -23.82
C ARG A 985 -3.52 -70.36 -25.19
N ASP A 986 -4.17 -71.53 -25.21
CA ASP A 986 -4.49 -72.22 -26.47
C ASP A 986 -5.41 -71.41 -27.41
N THR A 987 -6.15 -70.45 -26.87
CA THR A 987 -7.00 -69.50 -27.60
C THR A 987 -6.35 -68.14 -27.79
N GLY A 988 -5.07 -68.00 -27.40
CA GLY A 988 -4.37 -66.73 -27.36
C GLY A 988 -4.17 -66.11 -28.74
N ALA A 989 -4.19 -64.79 -28.76
CA ALA A 989 -3.90 -63.97 -29.94
C ALA A 989 -3.07 -62.75 -29.53
N THR A 990 -2.03 -62.43 -30.30
CA THR A 990 -1.17 -61.25 -30.11
C THR A 990 -1.33 -60.29 -31.28
N ILE A 991 -0.80 -59.07 -31.15
CA ILE A 991 -0.97 -58.01 -32.16
C ILE A 991 -0.36 -58.38 -33.53
N ASP A 992 0.66 -59.23 -33.54
CA ASP A 992 1.46 -59.60 -34.71
C ASP A 992 1.54 -61.12 -34.97
N GLY A 993 0.87 -61.93 -34.15
CA GLY A 993 0.89 -63.39 -34.24
C GLY A 993 2.14 -64.06 -33.67
N LEU A 994 3.08 -63.30 -33.11
CA LEU A 994 4.26 -63.82 -32.42
C LEU A 994 3.92 -64.18 -30.97
N PHE A 995 4.60 -65.17 -30.40
CA PHE A 995 4.41 -65.60 -29.00
C PHE A 995 2.96 -65.98 -28.61
N GLU A 996 2.14 -66.45 -29.56
CA GLU A 996 0.82 -67.02 -29.29
C GLU A 996 0.89 -68.50 -28.91
N LYS A 997 -0.06 -68.96 -28.08
CA LYS A 997 -0.37 -70.39 -27.86
C LYS A 997 0.82 -71.21 -27.35
N GLY A 998 1.67 -70.58 -26.54
CA GLY A 998 2.85 -71.20 -25.92
C GLY A 998 2.56 -72.29 -24.87
N GLY A 999 1.30 -72.46 -24.46
CA GLY A 999 0.85 -73.39 -23.43
C GLY A 999 1.17 -72.93 -21.99
N THR A 1000 0.80 -73.75 -21.01
CA THR A 1000 1.10 -73.52 -19.59
C THR A 1000 2.61 -73.45 -19.34
N ARG A 1001 3.06 -72.42 -18.62
CA ARG A 1001 4.41 -72.32 -18.07
C ARG A 1001 4.54 -73.18 -16.84
N LEU A 1002 5.59 -73.99 -16.82
CA LEU A 1002 5.85 -74.89 -15.70
C LEU A 1002 6.60 -74.13 -14.62
N SER A 1003 6.57 -74.64 -13.40
CA SER A 1003 7.40 -74.08 -12.35
C SER A 1003 8.87 -74.18 -12.73
N ASP A 1004 9.65 -73.16 -12.37
CA ASP A 1004 11.10 -73.09 -12.61
C ASP A 1004 11.42 -73.04 -14.11
N THR A 1005 10.71 -72.18 -14.84
CA THR A 1005 10.96 -71.94 -16.27
C THR A 1005 11.01 -70.45 -16.56
N GLU A 1006 11.85 -70.09 -17.53
CA GLU A 1006 12.04 -68.73 -18.02
C GLU A 1006 11.60 -68.64 -19.49
N LEU A 1007 11.00 -67.51 -19.85
CA LEU A 1007 10.59 -67.19 -21.21
C LEU A 1007 11.16 -65.83 -21.63
N GLU A 1008 12.00 -65.82 -22.66
CA GLU A 1008 12.40 -64.60 -23.37
C GLU A 1008 11.26 -64.09 -24.26
N LEU A 1009 11.00 -62.80 -24.20
CA LEU A 1009 10.01 -62.08 -24.98
C LEU A 1009 10.67 -60.92 -25.73
N ASP A 1010 10.54 -60.90 -27.06
CA ASP A 1010 10.94 -59.74 -27.86
C ASP A 1010 9.94 -58.59 -27.64
N VAL A 1011 10.41 -57.38 -27.37
CA VAL A 1011 9.55 -56.22 -27.04
C VAL A 1011 9.78 -55.03 -27.97
N ALA A 1012 11.02 -54.53 -28.06
CA ALA A 1012 11.35 -53.36 -28.86
C ALA A 1012 10.91 -53.54 -30.33
N GLY A 1013 10.31 -52.51 -30.92
CA GLY A 1013 9.76 -52.55 -32.28
C GLY A 1013 8.42 -53.30 -32.43
N ARG A 1014 7.77 -53.74 -31.35
CA ARG A 1014 6.46 -54.42 -31.38
C ARG A 1014 5.38 -53.61 -30.66
N GLY A 1015 4.14 -53.70 -31.15
CA GLY A 1015 2.97 -53.17 -30.43
C GLY A 1015 2.98 -51.65 -30.16
N GLY A 1016 3.71 -50.87 -30.96
CA GLY A 1016 3.89 -49.42 -30.76
C GLY A 1016 5.16 -49.03 -30.02
N VAL A 1017 5.88 -50.00 -29.43
CA VAL A 1017 7.17 -49.77 -28.77
C VAL A 1017 8.25 -49.49 -29.83
N SER A 1018 9.03 -48.44 -29.61
CA SER A 1018 10.15 -48.02 -30.45
C SER A 1018 11.31 -49.03 -30.38
N SER A 1019 12.22 -48.97 -31.35
CA SER A 1019 13.41 -49.83 -31.38
C SER A 1019 14.51 -49.39 -30.42
N ASP A 1020 14.49 -48.14 -29.99
CA ASP A 1020 15.40 -47.51 -29.03
C ASP A 1020 14.77 -47.36 -27.64
N ALA A 1021 13.63 -48.03 -27.40
CA ALA A 1021 13.05 -48.09 -26.07
C ALA A 1021 14.01 -48.84 -25.13
N THR A 1022 14.19 -48.32 -23.93
CA THR A 1022 15.06 -48.90 -22.90
C THR A 1022 14.31 -49.39 -21.68
N ALA A 1023 13.05 -48.98 -21.53
CA ALA A 1023 12.10 -49.61 -20.64
C ALA A 1023 10.68 -49.58 -21.21
N VAL A 1024 9.80 -50.43 -20.67
CA VAL A 1024 8.38 -50.50 -21.04
C VAL A 1024 7.48 -50.60 -19.82
N VAL A 1025 6.27 -50.10 -19.96
CA VAL A 1025 5.20 -50.32 -18.97
C VAL A 1025 4.28 -51.41 -19.53
N ILE A 1026 4.20 -52.52 -18.79
CA ILE A 1026 3.49 -53.74 -19.22
C ILE A 1026 2.53 -54.24 -18.15
N ASN A 1027 1.37 -54.74 -18.58
CA ASN A 1027 0.48 -55.55 -17.76
C ASN A 1027 0.81 -57.03 -17.95
N VAL A 1028 1.32 -57.69 -16.91
CA VAL A 1028 1.57 -59.14 -16.89
C VAL A 1028 0.42 -59.83 -16.18
N THR A 1029 -0.21 -60.82 -16.81
CA THR A 1029 -1.33 -61.57 -16.22
C THR A 1029 -1.06 -63.07 -16.20
N ALA A 1030 -1.15 -63.68 -15.02
CA ALA A 1030 -1.18 -65.12 -14.81
C ALA A 1030 -2.62 -65.63 -14.93
N VAL A 1031 -2.83 -66.58 -15.85
CA VAL A 1031 -4.13 -67.14 -16.21
C VAL A 1031 -4.18 -68.63 -15.89
N LYS A 1032 -5.31 -69.07 -15.32
CA LYS A 1032 -5.52 -70.45 -14.83
C LYS A 1032 -4.33 -71.02 -14.02
N PRO A 1033 -3.77 -70.28 -13.05
CA PRO A 1033 -2.75 -70.84 -12.17
C PRO A 1033 -3.29 -72.09 -11.46
N THR A 1034 -2.44 -73.10 -11.33
CA THR A 1034 -2.79 -74.41 -10.73
C THR A 1034 -2.32 -74.56 -9.28
N GLY A 1035 -1.55 -73.59 -8.77
CA GLY A 1035 -0.97 -73.55 -7.44
C GLY A 1035 -0.61 -72.11 -7.05
N ILE A 1036 0.01 -71.95 -5.88
CA ILE A 1036 0.66 -70.70 -5.50
C ILE A 1036 1.92 -70.53 -6.36
N GLY A 1037 2.16 -69.31 -6.83
CA GLY A 1037 3.31 -69.00 -7.66
C GLY A 1037 3.57 -67.50 -7.82
N TYR A 1038 4.64 -67.17 -8.54
CA TYR A 1038 4.99 -65.81 -8.92
C TYR A 1038 5.65 -65.75 -10.31
N VAL A 1039 5.66 -64.56 -10.89
CA VAL A 1039 6.44 -64.20 -12.09
C VAL A 1039 7.44 -63.12 -11.72
N THR A 1040 8.69 -63.28 -12.15
CA THR A 1040 9.74 -62.24 -12.11
C THR A 1040 9.97 -61.75 -13.53
N VAL A 1041 9.86 -60.45 -13.76
CA VAL A 1041 10.19 -59.77 -15.02
C VAL A 1041 11.53 -59.04 -14.86
N HIS A 1042 12.47 -59.25 -15.77
CA HIS A 1042 13.79 -58.61 -15.71
C HIS A 1042 14.42 -58.48 -17.13
N PRO A 1043 15.44 -57.61 -17.31
CA PRO A 1043 16.17 -57.42 -18.57
C PRO A 1043 17.14 -58.58 -18.85
N CYS A 1044 16.63 -59.82 -18.85
CA CYS A 1044 17.37 -61.04 -19.16
C CYS A 1044 18.73 -61.21 -18.46
N LEU A 1045 18.82 -60.67 -17.25
CA LEU A 1045 19.99 -60.76 -16.38
C LEU A 1045 20.54 -62.19 -16.26
N PRO A 1046 21.87 -62.38 -16.17
CA PRO A 1046 22.50 -63.71 -16.02
C PRO A 1046 22.08 -64.48 -14.76
N THR A 1047 21.49 -63.80 -13.78
CA THR A 1047 20.94 -64.39 -12.57
C THR A 1047 19.63 -63.68 -12.27
N GLU A 1048 18.55 -64.45 -12.17
CA GLU A 1048 17.21 -63.98 -11.83
C GLU A 1048 17.23 -63.20 -10.49
N PRO A 1049 16.62 -62.02 -10.44
CA PRO A 1049 16.39 -61.31 -9.18
C PRO A 1049 15.42 -62.04 -8.24
N ASN A 1050 15.58 -61.85 -6.93
CA ASN A 1050 14.69 -62.45 -5.91
C ASN A 1050 13.38 -61.66 -5.68
N ALA A 1051 13.12 -60.63 -6.49
CA ALA A 1051 11.93 -59.79 -6.44
C ALA A 1051 10.83 -60.39 -7.34
N ALA A 1052 9.60 -60.48 -6.84
CA ALA A 1052 8.48 -60.97 -7.64
C ALA A 1052 7.74 -59.77 -8.26
N SER A 1053 7.51 -59.79 -9.57
CA SER A 1053 6.74 -58.76 -10.28
C SER A 1053 5.23 -59.03 -10.25
N LEU A 1054 4.82 -60.30 -10.20
CA LEU A 1054 3.41 -60.71 -10.07
C LEU A 1054 3.29 -61.93 -9.14
N ASN A 1055 2.40 -61.87 -8.16
CA ASN A 1055 2.06 -63.01 -7.29
C ASN A 1055 0.70 -63.61 -7.68
N PHE A 1056 0.56 -64.94 -7.66
CA PHE A 1056 -0.69 -65.62 -8.03
C PHE A 1056 -0.99 -66.87 -7.20
N GLU A 1057 -2.27 -67.26 -7.18
CA GLU A 1057 -2.77 -68.44 -6.47
C GLU A 1057 -3.75 -69.24 -7.31
N ALA A 1058 -3.95 -70.52 -6.96
CA ALA A 1058 -4.72 -71.46 -7.76
C ALA A 1058 -6.16 -70.99 -8.03
N GLY A 1059 -6.57 -71.05 -9.30
CA GLY A 1059 -7.95 -70.79 -9.72
C GLY A 1059 -8.34 -69.32 -9.84
N VAL A 1060 -7.41 -68.38 -9.68
CA VAL A 1060 -7.67 -66.95 -9.81
C VAL A 1060 -6.75 -66.34 -10.87
N ASN A 1061 -7.32 -65.69 -11.89
CA ASN A 1061 -6.51 -64.89 -12.81
C ASN A 1061 -6.07 -63.61 -12.09
N ARG A 1062 -4.78 -63.30 -12.17
CA ARG A 1062 -4.17 -62.12 -11.53
C ARG A 1062 -3.27 -61.43 -12.51
N GLY A 1063 -3.29 -60.10 -12.51
CA GLY A 1063 -2.31 -59.30 -13.24
C GLY A 1063 -1.79 -58.17 -12.38
N ASN A 1064 -0.66 -57.62 -12.78
CA ASN A 1064 -0.01 -56.45 -12.20
C ASN A 1064 0.59 -55.63 -13.35
N GLU A 1065 0.53 -54.30 -13.26
CA GLU A 1065 1.25 -53.42 -14.17
C GLU A 1065 2.68 -53.23 -13.64
N ILE A 1066 3.67 -53.28 -14.53
CA ILE A 1066 5.09 -53.33 -14.20
C ILE A 1066 5.85 -52.42 -15.15
N VAL A 1067 6.72 -51.56 -14.62
CA VAL A 1067 7.76 -50.86 -15.37
C VAL A 1067 9.00 -51.76 -15.43
N ALA A 1068 9.37 -52.19 -16.64
CA ALA A 1068 10.45 -53.15 -16.85
C ALA A 1068 11.53 -52.60 -17.80
N GLU A 1069 12.76 -52.59 -17.33
CA GLU A 1069 13.97 -52.36 -18.14
C GLU A 1069 14.09 -53.43 -19.24
N LEU A 1070 14.43 -53.02 -20.45
CA LEU A 1070 14.78 -53.91 -21.56
C LEU A 1070 16.29 -54.18 -21.54
N ASP A 1071 16.70 -55.37 -22.00
CA ASP A 1071 18.12 -55.60 -22.27
C ASP A 1071 18.61 -54.82 -23.51
N ASP A 1072 19.94 -54.83 -23.75
CA ASP A 1072 20.57 -54.17 -24.91
C ASP A 1072 20.01 -54.64 -26.28
N ASP A 1073 19.32 -55.79 -26.33
CA ASP A 1073 18.69 -56.35 -27.53
C ASP A 1073 17.17 -56.05 -27.59
N GLY A 1074 16.63 -55.26 -26.66
CA GLY A 1074 15.22 -54.86 -26.58
C GLY A 1074 14.27 -55.95 -26.09
N LYS A 1075 14.73 -56.86 -25.21
CA LYS A 1075 13.98 -58.03 -24.72
C LYS A 1075 13.66 -57.97 -23.22
N LEU A 1076 12.69 -58.81 -22.83
CA LEU A 1076 12.35 -59.11 -21.43
C LEU A 1076 12.38 -60.61 -21.17
N CYS A 1077 12.80 -60.99 -19.96
CA CYS A 1077 12.73 -62.36 -19.46
C CYS A 1077 11.65 -62.48 -18.38
N LEU A 1078 10.81 -63.51 -18.52
CA LEU A 1078 9.74 -63.85 -17.57
C LEU A 1078 10.06 -65.19 -16.90
N TYR A 1079 10.63 -65.14 -15.70
CA TYR A 1079 10.77 -66.32 -14.86
C TYR A 1079 9.45 -66.64 -14.16
N THR A 1080 9.03 -67.91 -14.20
CA THR A 1080 7.77 -68.38 -13.58
C THR A 1080 8.04 -69.47 -12.55
N TRP A 1081 7.62 -69.22 -11.32
CA TRP A 1081 7.59 -70.22 -10.25
C TRP A 1081 6.13 -70.59 -9.94
N GLY A 1082 5.79 -71.87 -9.98
CA GLY A 1082 4.39 -72.34 -10.02
C GLY A 1082 3.80 -72.35 -11.44
N SER A 1083 2.81 -73.21 -11.72
CA SER A 1083 2.31 -73.39 -13.10
C SER A 1083 1.11 -72.50 -13.43
N ALA A 1084 1.25 -71.67 -14.46
CA ALA A 1084 0.23 -70.75 -14.98
C ALA A 1084 0.38 -70.53 -16.51
N GLU A 1085 -0.69 -70.10 -17.18
CA GLU A 1085 -0.60 -69.47 -18.52
C GLU A 1085 -0.24 -67.98 -18.33
N LEU A 1086 0.46 -67.35 -19.27
CA LEU A 1086 0.88 -65.94 -19.16
C LEU A 1086 0.32 -65.12 -20.32
N ILE A 1087 -0.01 -63.87 -20.01
CA ILE A 1087 -0.33 -62.80 -20.96
C ILE A 1087 0.55 -61.60 -20.63
N VAL A 1088 1.08 -60.93 -21.64
CA VAL A 1088 1.78 -59.65 -21.49
C VAL A 1088 1.20 -58.66 -22.48
N ASP A 1089 0.68 -57.56 -21.96
CA ASP A 1089 0.13 -56.43 -22.71
C ASP A 1089 1.03 -55.20 -22.45
N VAL A 1090 1.48 -54.49 -23.48
CA VAL A 1090 2.24 -53.23 -23.33
C VAL A 1090 1.32 -52.02 -23.39
N VAL A 1091 1.59 -51.01 -22.56
CA VAL A 1091 0.78 -49.78 -22.43
C VAL A 1091 1.60 -48.49 -22.45
N GLY A 1092 2.93 -48.58 -22.35
CA GLY A 1092 3.81 -47.44 -22.55
C GLY A 1092 5.27 -47.84 -22.70
N GLN A 1093 6.11 -46.85 -22.99
CA GLN A 1093 7.55 -47.00 -23.20
C GLN A 1093 8.35 -45.84 -22.62
N LEU A 1094 9.64 -46.05 -22.43
CA LEU A 1094 10.64 -45.03 -22.12
C LEU A 1094 11.84 -45.17 -23.07
N THR A 1095 12.46 -44.06 -23.45
CA THR A 1095 13.64 -43.96 -24.32
C THR A 1095 14.79 -43.22 -23.60
N ASP A 1096 16.04 -43.50 -23.95
CA ASP A 1096 17.27 -43.07 -23.25
C ASP A 1096 17.52 -41.55 -23.20
N GLU A 1097 16.87 -40.84 -22.28
CA GLU A 1097 17.19 -39.44 -21.87
C GLU A 1097 16.66 -39.15 -20.43
N ASN A 1098 17.16 -39.89 -19.42
CA ASN A 1098 16.39 -40.26 -18.21
C ASN A 1098 16.27 -39.24 -17.06
N THR A 1099 15.04 -39.16 -16.50
CA THR A 1099 14.67 -38.79 -15.10
C THR A 1099 14.05 -39.95 -14.30
N TYR A 1100 13.73 -41.07 -14.96
CA TYR A 1100 13.40 -42.36 -14.34
C TYR A 1100 14.48 -43.35 -14.69
N ASP A 1101 15.21 -43.80 -13.68
CA ASP A 1101 16.23 -44.80 -13.84
C ASP A 1101 15.72 -46.12 -13.29
N THR A 1102 15.80 -47.15 -14.13
CA THR A 1102 15.51 -48.51 -13.70
C THR A 1102 16.66 -49.05 -12.86
N VAL A 1103 16.33 -49.94 -11.92
CA VAL A 1103 17.32 -50.71 -11.19
C VAL A 1103 16.97 -52.19 -11.32
N PRO A 1104 17.98 -53.10 -11.30
CA PRO A 1104 17.71 -54.52 -11.18
C PRO A 1104 16.75 -54.78 -10.00
N PRO A 1105 15.60 -55.44 -10.20
CA PRO A 1105 14.58 -55.60 -9.17
C PRO A 1105 15.15 -56.16 -7.85
N ALA A 1106 14.85 -55.51 -6.73
CA ALA A 1106 15.49 -55.84 -5.45
C ALA A 1106 14.57 -55.66 -4.25
N ARG A 1107 14.64 -56.56 -3.26
CA ARG A 1107 13.82 -56.48 -2.04
C ARG A 1107 14.40 -55.51 -1.02
N LEU A 1108 13.63 -54.48 -0.65
CA LEU A 1108 13.97 -53.49 0.37
C LEU A 1108 13.42 -53.80 1.77
N TYR A 1109 12.26 -54.46 1.85
CA TYR A 1109 11.57 -54.75 3.12
C TYR A 1109 10.98 -56.17 3.14
N GLU A 1110 11.15 -56.90 4.25
CA GLU A 1110 10.61 -58.25 4.42
C GLU A 1110 10.22 -58.52 5.88
N THR A 1111 8.97 -58.91 6.09
CA THR A 1111 8.42 -59.22 7.42
C THR A 1111 8.62 -60.68 7.85
N ARG A 1112 8.85 -61.60 6.90
CA ARG A 1112 8.97 -63.04 7.19
C ARG A 1112 10.43 -63.43 7.45
N SER A 1113 10.63 -64.47 8.27
CA SER A 1113 11.95 -65.04 8.52
C SER A 1113 12.48 -65.86 7.33
N ALA A 1114 13.82 -66.02 7.26
CA ALA A 1114 14.60 -66.74 6.23
C ALA A 1114 13.94 -68.02 5.65
N PRO A 1115 14.15 -68.33 4.34
CA PRO A 1115 15.28 -67.92 3.49
C PRO A 1115 15.09 -66.63 2.67
N ASN A 1116 14.05 -65.85 2.91
CA ASN A 1116 13.76 -64.64 2.14
C ASN A 1116 14.39 -63.43 2.84
N GLY A 1117 15.56 -62.97 2.36
CA GLY A 1117 16.24 -61.76 2.87
C GLY A 1117 16.04 -60.57 1.95
N THR A 1118 16.35 -59.37 2.45
CA THR A 1118 16.49 -58.15 1.62
C THR A 1118 17.83 -58.15 0.90
N ILE A 1119 18.02 -57.28 -0.09
CA ILE A 1119 19.25 -57.25 -0.92
C ILE A 1119 20.53 -56.96 -0.11
N ASP A 1120 20.38 -56.31 1.05
CA ASP A 1120 21.45 -55.77 1.88
C ASP A 1120 21.34 -56.17 3.37
N ASP A 1121 20.51 -57.17 3.68
CA ASP A 1121 20.20 -57.66 5.03
C ASP A 1121 19.61 -56.57 5.97
N ARG A 1122 19.20 -55.40 5.44
CA ARG A 1122 18.52 -54.34 6.20
C ARG A 1122 17.01 -54.47 6.07
N GLN A 1123 16.27 -54.18 7.14
CA GLN A 1123 14.80 -54.30 7.20
C GLN A 1123 14.26 -55.69 6.78
N GLU A 1124 15.01 -56.75 7.07
CA GLU A 1124 14.57 -58.15 6.96
C GLU A 1124 14.03 -58.70 8.29
N ASP A 1125 13.22 -59.76 8.24
CA ASP A 1125 12.61 -60.42 9.41
C ASP A 1125 11.91 -59.46 10.39
N GLN A 1126 11.20 -58.45 9.85
CA GLN A 1126 10.59 -57.38 10.65
C GLN A 1126 9.39 -57.83 11.50
N GLY A 1127 8.94 -59.08 11.32
CA GLY A 1127 7.76 -59.61 11.96
C GLY A 1127 6.48 -59.17 11.26
N ARG A 1128 5.42 -59.94 11.47
CA ARG A 1128 4.11 -59.68 10.87
C ARG A 1128 3.54 -58.36 11.42
N LEU A 1129 3.03 -57.52 10.52
CA LEU A 1129 2.38 -56.26 10.89
C LEU A 1129 1.06 -56.53 11.62
N ASP A 1130 0.78 -55.73 12.65
CA ASP A 1130 -0.48 -55.67 13.38
C ASP A 1130 -1.54 -54.84 12.64
N ALA A 1131 -2.79 -54.93 13.11
CA ALA A 1131 -3.86 -54.12 12.53
C ALA A 1131 -3.69 -52.64 12.90
N ARG A 1132 -3.74 -51.76 11.88
CA ARG A 1132 -3.52 -50.31 11.96
C ARG A 1132 -2.08 -49.90 12.27
N GLU A 1133 -1.13 -50.76 11.99
CA GLU A 1133 0.30 -50.43 12.08
C GLU A 1133 0.75 -49.62 10.86
N VAL A 1134 1.70 -48.71 11.07
CA VAL A 1134 2.44 -48.00 10.03
C VAL A 1134 3.91 -48.39 10.16
N VAL A 1135 4.53 -48.76 9.05
CA VAL A 1135 5.97 -49.03 8.98
C VAL A 1135 6.63 -48.09 7.99
N THR A 1136 7.89 -47.75 8.26
CA THR A 1136 8.73 -46.93 7.40
C THR A 1136 9.68 -47.84 6.60
N VAL A 1137 9.83 -47.55 5.32
CA VAL A 1137 10.71 -48.26 4.38
C VAL A 1137 11.78 -47.29 3.89
N GLU A 1138 13.04 -47.67 4.11
CA GLU A 1138 14.20 -46.89 3.66
C GLU A 1138 14.53 -47.27 2.21
N ALA A 1139 14.56 -46.31 1.29
CA ALA A 1139 14.77 -46.59 -0.13
C ALA A 1139 16.01 -45.90 -0.71
N ALA A 1140 16.22 -44.60 -0.44
CA ALA A 1140 17.37 -43.88 -0.97
C ALA A 1140 18.71 -44.47 -0.50
N GLY A 1141 19.68 -44.54 -1.41
CA GLY A 1141 21.00 -45.10 -1.14
C GLY A 1141 21.03 -46.64 -0.99
N ARG A 1142 19.95 -47.35 -1.28
CA ARG A 1142 19.85 -48.82 -1.23
C ARG A 1142 19.52 -49.39 -2.61
N ALA A 1143 19.95 -50.62 -2.87
CA ALA A 1143 19.55 -51.38 -4.06
C ALA A 1143 19.79 -50.70 -5.44
N GLY A 1144 20.73 -49.76 -5.52
CA GLY A 1144 20.99 -48.98 -6.74
C GLY A 1144 20.27 -47.64 -6.82
N VAL A 1145 19.36 -47.35 -5.89
CA VAL A 1145 18.70 -46.04 -5.76
C VAL A 1145 19.70 -45.01 -5.20
N PRO A 1146 19.91 -43.85 -5.86
CA PRO A 1146 20.75 -42.76 -5.36
C PRO A 1146 20.29 -42.21 -4.01
N ALA A 1147 21.19 -41.50 -3.31
CA ALA A 1147 20.88 -40.93 -2.00
C ALA A 1147 20.01 -39.67 -2.08
N ASP A 1148 19.98 -39.02 -3.23
CA ASP A 1148 19.24 -37.80 -3.55
C ASP A 1148 17.93 -38.05 -4.30
N ALA A 1149 17.61 -39.32 -4.58
CA ALA A 1149 16.38 -39.73 -5.24
C ALA A 1149 15.14 -39.12 -4.56
N LYS A 1150 14.23 -38.58 -5.36
CA LYS A 1150 12.98 -37.95 -4.93
C LYS A 1150 11.81 -38.92 -4.88
N GLY A 1151 11.91 -40.08 -5.53
CA GLY A 1151 10.86 -41.08 -5.56
C GLY A 1151 11.36 -42.46 -5.96
N VAL A 1152 10.54 -43.48 -5.73
CA VAL A 1152 10.82 -44.88 -6.11
C VAL A 1152 9.60 -45.56 -6.71
N VAL A 1153 9.86 -46.52 -7.60
CA VAL A 1153 8.84 -47.44 -8.11
C VAL A 1153 9.01 -48.78 -7.40
N VAL A 1154 7.98 -49.19 -6.67
CA VAL A 1154 8.02 -50.34 -5.77
C VAL A 1154 6.82 -51.25 -5.92
N ASN A 1155 7.05 -52.56 -5.98
CA ASN A 1155 6.01 -53.56 -5.80
C ASN A 1155 5.79 -53.85 -4.31
N THR A 1156 4.63 -53.47 -3.80
CA THR A 1156 4.24 -53.65 -2.40
C THR A 1156 3.30 -54.85 -2.27
N THR A 1157 3.72 -55.91 -1.58
CA THR A 1157 2.96 -57.18 -1.48
C THR A 1157 2.48 -57.47 -0.05
N ALA A 1158 1.16 -57.67 0.10
CA ALA A 1158 0.54 -58.20 1.30
C ALA A 1158 0.46 -59.74 1.26
N ILE A 1159 0.91 -60.39 2.34
CA ILE A 1159 1.08 -61.84 2.43
C ILE A 1159 0.41 -62.36 3.72
N ARG A 1160 -0.21 -63.56 3.65
CA ARG A 1160 -0.88 -64.22 4.81
C ARG A 1160 -1.85 -63.30 5.56
N THR A 1161 -2.61 -62.51 4.81
CA THR A 1161 -3.54 -61.48 5.32
C THR A 1161 -4.59 -62.05 6.30
N ALA A 1162 -4.82 -61.38 7.43
CA ALA A 1162 -5.67 -61.93 8.50
C ALA A 1162 -7.17 -61.89 8.20
N ASN A 1163 -7.62 -60.86 7.48
CA ASN A 1163 -9.02 -60.58 7.15
C ASN A 1163 -9.05 -59.70 5.88
N ARG A 1164 -10.25 -59.45 5.32
CA ARG A 1164 -10.44 -58.40 4.31
C ARG A 1164 -9.92 -57.05 4.83
N GLY A 1165 -9.07 -56.40 4.06
CA GLY A 1165 -8.33 -55.20 4.44
C GLY A 1165 -7.63 -54.54 3.25
N PHE A 1166 -6.79 -53.55 3.55
CA PHE A 1166 -6.04 -52.78 2.56
C PHE A 1166 -4.70 -52.30 3.13
N LEU A 1167 -3.79 -51.91 2.24
CA LEU A 1167 -2.61 -51.09 2.53
C LEU A 1167 -2.77 -49.67 1.98
N THR A 1168 -2.14 -48.70 2.62
CA THR A 1168 -1.96 -47.33 2.11
C THR A 1168 -0.48 -46.99 2.15
N VAL A 1169 0.05 -46.46 1.06
CA VAL A 1169 1.47 -46.10 0.88
C VAL A 1169 1.56 -44.60 0.58
N TRP A 1170 2.50 -43.90 1.24
CA TRP A 1170 2.77 -42.47 1.04
C TRP A 1170 4.17 -42.12 1.56
N ASP A 1171 4.68 -40.93 1.24
CA ASP A 1171 6.00 -40.39 1.61
C ASP A 1171 6.26 -40.17 3.13
N CYS A 1172 5.38 -40.66 4.01
CA CYS A 1172 5.35 -40.37 5.45
C CYS A 1172 5.00 -38.91 5.84
N THR A 1173 4.83 -37.97 4.90
CA THR A 1173 4.52 -36.58 5.24
C THR A 1173 3.01 -36.34 5.33
N GLY A 1174 2.62 -35.29 6.05
CA GLY A 1174 1.21 -34.92 6.23
C GLY A 1174 0.36 -35.96 6.96
N THR A 1175 -0.95 -35.96 6.67
CA THR A 1175 -1.89 -36.97 7.18
C THR A 1175 -2.01 -38.12 6.19
N MET A 1176 -1.97 -39.37 6.69
CA MET A 1176 -2.14 -40.58 5.88
C MET A 1176 -3.33 -40.45 4.90
N PRO A 1177 -3.13 -40.74 3.60
CA PRO A 1177 -4.21 -40.71 2.61
C PRO A 1177 -5.37 -41.64 2.96
N LEU A 1178 -6.59 -41.27 2.52
CA LEU A 1178 -7.78 -42.11 2.68
C LEU A 1178 -7.92 -43.19 1.60
N ALA A 1179 -7.12 -43.12 0.53
CA ALA A 1179 -7.09 -44.10 -0.54
C ALA A 1179 -6.30 -45.36 -0.13
N ALA A 1180 -6.76 -46.51 -0.65
CA ALA A 1180 -6.05 -47.77 -0.51
C ALA A 1180 -5.12 -47.96 -1.72
N SER A 1181 -3.83 -48.19 -1.48
CA SER A 1181 -2.84 -48.53 -2.51
C SER A 1181 -2.92 -50.01 -2.91
N LEU A 1182 -3.44 -50.87 -2.03
CA LEU A 1182 -3.63 -52.31 -2.28
C LEU A 1182 -4.83 -52.83 -1.48
N ASN A 1183 -5.69 -53.64 -2.09
CA ASN A 1183 -6.82 -54.31 -1.42
C ASN A 1183 -6.62 -55.83 -1.38
N TYR A 1184 -7.03 -56.47 -0.27
CA TYR A 1184 -6.87 -57.91 -0.10
C TYR A 1184 -7.98 -58.56 0.74
N THR A 1185 -8.17 -59.86 0.58
CA THR A 1185 -9.07 -60.71 1.37
C THR A 1185 -8.31 -61.59 2.35
N THR A 1186 -8.95 -62.57 2.98
CA THR A 1186 -8.31 -63.40 4.02
C THR A 1186 -7.43 -64.49 3.41
N GLY A 1187 -6.17 -64.58 3.82
CA GLY A 1187 -5.22 -65.61 3.40
C GLY A 1187 -4.64 -65.39 2.00
N GLU A 1188 -4.83 -64.21 1.43
CA GLU A 1188 -4.40 -63.85 0.08
C GLU A 1188 -2.90 -63.49 0.05
N ILE A 1189 -2.30 -63.63 -1.13
CA ILE A 1189 -1.00 -63.08 -1.49
C ILE A 1189 -1.25 -62.18 -2.69
N VAL A 1190 -1.10 -60.88 -2.51
CA VAL A 1190 -1.38 -59.89 -3.56
C VAL A 1190 -0.41 -58.73 -3.44
N GLY A 1191 0.09 -58.26 -4.56
CA GLY A 1191 0.94 -57.07 -4.66
C GLY A 1191 0.40 -56.10 -5.69
N ASN A 1192 0.82 -54.85 -5.57
CA ASN A 1192 0.56 -53.78 -6.51
C ASN A 1192 1.86 -52.98 -6.67
N GLU A 1193 2.26 -52.68 -7.90
CA GLU A 1193 3.35 -51.74 -8.16
C GLU A 1193 2.85 -50.31 -8.00
N LEU A 1194 3.68 -49.48 -7.35
CA LEU A 1194 3.33 -48.13 -6.92
C LEU A 1194 4.50 -47.19 -7.21
N VAL A 1195 4.18 -46.00 -7.71
CA VAL A 1195 5.12 -44.87 -7.71
C VAL A 1195 4.96 -44.11 -6.40
N VAL A 1196 6.05 -43.94 -5.64
CA VAL A 1196 6.00 -43.35 -4.29
C VAL A 1196 7.07 -42.26 -4.16
N GLU A 1197 6.66 -41.08 -3.74
CA GLU A 1197 7.57 -39.99 -3.37
C GLU A 1197 8.33 -40.33 -2.08
N LEU A 1198 9.59 -39.92 -2.01
CA LEU A 1198 10.42 -40.05 -0.82
C LEU A 1198 10.44 -38.74 -0.05
N ASN A 1199 10.37 -38.83 1.28
CA ASN A 1199 10.62 -37.66 2.11
C ASN A 1199 12.09 -37.22 2.05
N ALA A 1200 12.41 -36.11 2.74
CA ALA A 1200 13.75 -35.56 2.82
C ALA A 1200 14.82 -36.53 3.39
N ASP A 1201 14.41 -37.58 4.11
CA ASP A 1201 15.30 -38.62 4.63
C ASP A 1201 15.46 -39.81 3.65
N GLY A 1202 14.75 -39.81 2.51
CA GLY A 1202 14.81 -40.87 1.50
C GLY A 1202 13.92 -42.08 1.82
N GLU A 1203 12.85 -41.87 2.59
CA GLU A 1203 11.97 -42.91 3.12
C GLU A 1203 10.50 -42.73 2.70
N PHE A 1204 9.71 -43.81 2.80
CA PHE A 1204 8.26 -43.77 2.67
C PHE A 1204 7.56 -44.72 3.67
N CYS A 1205 6.25 -44.58 3.83
CA CYS A 1205 5.44 -45.25 4.84
C CYS A 1205 4.40 -46.19 4.23
N VAL A 1206 4.17 -47.32 4.90
CA VAL A 1206 3.13 -48.29 4.58
C VAL A 1206 2.24 -48.52 5.80
N PHE A 1207 0.96 -48.18 5.68
CA PHE A 1207 -0.08 -48.48 6.65
C PHE A 1207 -0.77 -49.79 6.31
N SER A 1208 -1.00 -50.65 7.30
CA SER A 1208 -1.83 -51.84 7.15
C SER A 1208 -3.12 -51.77 7.95
N ASN A 1209 -4.27 -51.90 7.28
CA ASN A 1209 -5.57 -51.92 7.97
C ASN A 1209 -5.78 -53.17 8.84
N ARG A 1210 -5.19 -54.31 8.44
CA ARG A 1210 -5.34 -55.62 9.09
C ARG A 1210 -3.99 -56.31 9.22
N ALA A 1211 -3.88 -57.23 10.18
CA ALA A 1211 -2.62 -57.92 10.38
C ALA A 1211 -2.19 -58.71 9.12
N THR A 1212 -0.99 -58.46 8.62
CA THR A 1212 -0.46 -59.01 7.37
C THR A 1212 1.06 -59.08 7.41
N ASP A 1213 1.65 -59.99 6.67
CA ASP A 1213 3.05 -59.86 6.28
C ASP A 1213 3.13 -58.91 5.08
N LEU A 1214 4.24 -58.18 5.00
CA LEU A 1214 4.56 -57.19 3.97
C LEU A 1214 5.91 -57.54 3.34
N THR A 1215 5.99 -57.39 2.01
CA THR A 1215 7.26 -57.21 1.29
C THR A 1215 7.21 -55.99 0.40
N VAL A 1216 8.35 -55.34 0.21
CA VAL A 1216 8.53 -54.22 -0.72
C VAL A 1216 9.74 -54.50 -1.58
N ASP A 1217 9.53 -54.55 -2.89
CA ASP A 1217 10.57 -54.74 -3.90
C ASP A 1217 10.68 -53.47 -4.77
N VAL A 1218 11.87 -52.92 -4.98
CA VAL A 1218 12.12 -51.72 -5.83
C VAL A 1218 12.56 -52.14 -7.23
N VAL A 1219 12.12 -51.40 -8.25
CA VAL A 1219 12.43 -51.64 -9.67
C VAL A 1219 12.93 -50.40 -10.41
N GLY A 1220 12.83 -49.21 -9.81
CA GLY A 1220 13.37 -47.97 -10.35
C GLY A 1220 13.26 -46.80 -9.38
N TYR A 1221 13.83 -45.66 -9.76
CA TYR A 1221 13.80 -44.42 -8.97
C TYR A 1221 13.59 -43.17 -9.84
N LEU A 1222 13.18 -42.09 -9.17
CA LEU A 1222 13.03 -40.75 -9.72
C LEU A 1222 14.11 -39.85 -9.09
N SER A 1223 14.89 -39.13 -9.90
CA SER A 1223 15.97 -38.24 -9.47
C SER A 1223 15.52 -36.81 -9.17
#